data_AF-A0A5C8B2E9-F1
#
_entry.id   AF-A0A5C8B2E9-F1
#
_cell.length_a   1.000
_cell.length_b   1.000
_cell.length_c   1.000
_cell.angle_alpha   90.00
_cell.angle_beta   90.00
_cell.angle_gamma   90.00
#
_symmetry.space_group_name_H-M   'P 1'
#
loop_
_entity.id
_entity.type
_entity.pdbx_description
1 polymer ?
#
loop_
_entity_poly.entity_id
_entity_poly.type
_entity_poly.pdbx_seq_one_letter_code
_entity_poly.pdbx_strand_id
1 'polypeptide(L)'
;MMRSSKSLNGYKKLLISLCIILSTGCNAGNTQDSSDTSTSNTQTTNDMLSQPIYTSTTKTTQNDPQSAESIGIQQISPANGDTGIGISAPVIVTFKTKFDLTGISASLIDANNANSAEIPLIMNGNDLTYTFTPNIKLKPNTTYKFVLNRKGSNTSSKVLTTSSYTTQASYKIFLTSGDYKGNLRGSYSNASTGADAICNSDAGSPDKTQYYKAMFSVVGERYACASDSVCGGTNSLNWVLQPGTGYYNVNSELIGTTTGQSIFIFPLTVAFGVGSSNHVWTGLSTTWGSVDGGDSCKAWTSSSSENKGRCGRSGQIDPGAISNDKQDCNGHRKLYCVMQPNAVLTNPLARSTTNNYTTPISVMFNVVSGVNPATVTTSTFTVSESSPETTGHLISGTIATTDNINFTFSPSSSLVPGKTYTVHLSSSIMSNSGTPISATNISFYTATETKLLYLTSDKWWGDLLKTAQKAGSTATTGVAGADYLCQIDAQCPAGKTCKAVISDDLNRIACVDNPNDPESAVKLCGAGHSVDWVLTPNTTYVNTKGTVIGTTNSQGIFNFLLGFQFSEAISDGGKAWTGLMPFWTSKKNITCERWTIGDSGVNQLAGMIGYSEQINHRSICAGAGHAGGCSQYNKEDGFGGKYCYTEVDGKKVLDGCSKRGLYCAVQ
;
A
#
# COMPACT_ATOMS: atom_id res chain seq x y z
N MET A 1 9.42 -56.07 27.01
CA MET A 1 7.98 -56.48 27.03
C MET A 1 7.25 -55.48 26.12
N MET A 2 6.39 -55.84 25.16
CA MET A 2 5.04 -56.47 25.30
C MET A 2 4.18 -55.74 26.35
N ARG A 3 2.91 -55.35 26.14
CA ARG A 3 1.88 -55.51 25.07
C ARG A 3 0.86 -54.35 25.27
N SER A 4 -0.02 -53.94 24.34
CA SER A 4 -0.35 -54.30 22.96
C SER A 4 -1.09 -53.12 22.27
N SER A 5 -1.28 -53.16 20.94
CA SER A 5 -2.25 -52.32 20.22
C SER A 5 -3.72 -52.72 20.48
N LYS A 6 -4.66 -51.79 20.23
CA LYS A 6 -5.94 -52.04 19.53
C LYS A 6 -6.62 -50.73 19.10
N SER A 7 -7.63 -50.82 18.23
CA SER A 7 -8.19 -49.70 17.47
C SER A 7 -9.71 -49.83 17.22
N LEU A 8 -10.26 -48.80 16.54
CA LEU A 8 -11.43 -48.81 15.64
C LEU A 8 -12.86 -48.50 16.17
N ASN A 9 -13.53 -47.66 15.36
CA ASN A 9 -14.97 -47.52 15.09
C ASN A 9 -15.94 -46.93 16.14
N GLY A 10 -16.80 -46.01 15.66
CA GLY A 10 -17.86 -45.37 16.46
C GLY A 10 -18.80 -44.39 15.74
N TYR A 11 -18.94 -44.42 14.40
CA TYR A 11 -19.90 -43.55 13.69
C TYR A 11 -21.36 -43.93 14.02
N LYS A 12 -22.18 -42.95 14.43
CA LYS A 12 -23.65 -43.02 14.29
C LYS A 12 -24.26 -41.63 14.18
N LYS A 13 -25.17 -41.46 13.20
CA LYS A 13 -26.02 -40.27 13.05
C LYS A 13 -27.23 -40.37 13.99
N LEU A 14 -27.79 -39.22 14.37
CA LEU A 14 -29.22 -39.08 14.67
C LEU A 14 -29.76 -37.80 14.00
N LEU A 15 -31.07 -37.74 13.77
CA LEU A 15 -31.80 -36.75 12.97
C LEU A 15 -33.27 -36.72 13.45
N ILE A 16 -34.12 -35.81 12.93
CA ILE A 16 -35.57 -35.63 13.25
C ILE A 16 -35.79 -34.89 14.59
N SER A 17 -36.67 -33.89 14.77
CA SER A 17 -37.53 -33.05 13.89
C SER A 17 -37.62 -31.63 14.52
N LEU A 18 -37.68 -30.52 13.78
CA LEU A 18 -38.83 -29.95 13.04
C LEU A 18 -40.08 -29.65 13.90
N CYS A 19 -40.47 -28.38 13.99
CA CYS A 19 -41.83 -27.93 14.28
C CYS A 19 -42.09 -26.57 13.60
N ILE A 20 -43.30 -26.36 13.08
CA ILE A 20 -43.74 -25.15 12.36
C ILE A 20 -45.08 -24.70 12.94
N ILE A 21 -45.27 -23.40 13.17
CA ILE A 21 -46.60 -22.80 13.35
C ILE A 21 -46.68 -21.52 12.51
N LEU A 22 -47.81 -21.35 11.80
CA LEU A 22 -48.21 -20.16 11.07
C LEU A 22 -49.39 -19.49 11.80
N SER A 23 -49.48 -18.17 11.74
CA SER A 23 -50.76 -17.45 11.93
C SER A 23 -50.76 -16.14 11.14
N THR A 24 -51.91 -15.80 10.56
CA THR A 24 -52.08 -14.70 9.60
C THR A 24 -52.85 -13.53 10.22
N GLY A 25 -52.46 -12.30 9.85
CA GLY A 25 -52.90 -11.06 10.48
C GLY A 25 -54.35 -10.61 10.25
N CYS A 26 -54.60 -9.33 10.54
CA CYS A 26 -55.76 -8.58 10.06
C CYS A 26 -55.39 -7.08 9.96
N ASN A 27 -56.19 -6.30 9.24
CA ASN A 27 -56.00 -4.87 8.98
C ASN A 27 -57.22 -4.09 9.46
N ALA A 28 -57.02 -2.95 10.14
CA ALA A 28 -58.07 -2.01 10.49
C ALA A 28 -57.45 -0.63 10.75
N GLY A 29 -58.08 0.43 10.24
CA GLY A 29 -57.76 1.81 10.56
C GLY A 29 -59.00 2.55 11.04
N ASN A 30 -58.84 3.76 11.57
CA ASN A 30 -59.93 4.73 11.64
C ASN A 30 -59.40 6.16 11.69
N THR A 31 -60.24 7.10 11.26
CA THR A 31 -59.96 8.54 11.13
C THR A 31 -60.46 9.34 12.33
N GLN A 32 -59.91 10.53 12.57
CA GLN A 32 -60.73 11.66 13.01
C GLN A 32 -60.14 13.03 12.62
N ASP A 33 -61.02 14.00 12.40
CA ASP A 33 -60.72 15.37 11.98
C ASP A 33 -60.22 16.28 13.12
N SER A 34 -59.53 17.35 12.74
CA SER A 34 -59.95 18.70 13.16
C SER A 34 -59.49 19.76 12.16
N SER A 35 -60.43 20.55 11.67
CA SER A 35 -60.25 21.75 10.84
C SER A 35 -59.44 22.85 11.55
N ASP A 36 -58.85 23.77 10.77
CA ASP A 36 -59.37 25.14 10.80
C ASP A 36 -59.17 25.89 9.46
N THR A 37 -59.76 27.08 9.36
CA THR A 37 -60.02 27.81 8.12
C THR A 37 -59.46 29.23 8.11
N SER A 38 -59.20 29.79 6.92
CA SER A 38 -59.93 30.97 6.40
C SER A 38 -59.12 31.86 5.42
N THR A 39 -59.80 32.29 4.35
CA THR A 39 -59.81 33.60 3.64
C THR A 39 -58.55 34.48 3.44
N SER A 40 -58.44 35.35 2.42
CA SER A 40 -58.96 35.45 1.03
C SER A 40 -58.46 36.78 0.40
N ASN A 41 -58.99 37.16 -0.78
CA ASN A 41 -59.03 38.52 -1.37
C ASN A 41 -57.75 39.09 -2.05
N THR A 42 -57.80 39.82 -3.17
CA THR A 42 -58.76 39.91 -4.31
C THR A 42 -58.18 40.80 -5.42
N GLN A 43 -58.41 40.47 -6.71
CA GLN A 43 -58.55 41.40 -7.88
C GLN A 43 -57.30 42.25 -8.26
N THR A 44 -57.02 42.75 -9.49
CA THR A 44 -57.55 42.69 -10.89
C THR A 44 -56.42 43.22 -11.84
N THR A 45 -56.42 43.24 -13.19
CA THR A 45 -57.40 43.00 -14.29
C THR A 45 -56.64 42.70 -15.62
N ASN A 46 -57.35 42.10 -16.60
CA ASN A 46 -57.28 42.30 -18.06
C ASN A 46 -55.95 42.25 -18.89
N ASP A 47 -55.91 41.26 -19.81
CA ASP A 47 -55.73 41.36 -21.28
C ASP A 47 -54.47 42.02 -21.95
N MET A 48 -53.91 41.52 -23.07
CA MET A 48 -54.25 40.40 -23.96
C MET A 48 -53.01 39.60 -24.47
N LEU A 49 -53.27 38.36 -24.91
CA LEU A 49 -52.48 37.41 -25.72
C LEU A 49 -51.04 37.78 -26.17
N SER A 50 -50.07 36.98 -25.71
CA SER A 50 -49.34 36.02 -26.59
C SER A 50 -48.58 34.98 -25.74
N GLN A 51 -48.41 33.75 -26.26
CA GLN A 51 -47.68 32.68 -25.55
C GLN A 51 -46.17 32.91 -25.64
N PRO A 52 -45.37 32.58 -24.59
CA PRO A 52 -44.75 31.25 -24.56
C PRO A 52 -44.43 30.69 -23.14
N ILE A 53 -43.73 29.54 -23.11
CA ILE A 53 -43.01 28.91 -21.98
C ILE A 53 -43.87 28.28 -20.86
N TYR A 54 -43.85 26.95 -20.78
CA TYR A 54 -44.24 26.19 -19.59
C TYR A 54 -42.98 25.72 -18.81
N THR A 55 -42.52 26.53 -17.85
CA THR A 55 -41.64 26.07 -16.77
C THR A 55 -42.50 25.64 -15.59
N SER A 56 -42.57 24.33 -15.30
CA SER A 56 -43.29 23.82 -14.12
C SER A 56 -42.31 23.52 -12.99
N THR A 57 -42.22 24.44 -12.02
CA THR A 57 -41.36 24.32 -10.85
C THR A 57 -42.08 23.59 -9.72
N THR A 58 -42.11 22.25 -9.75
CA THR A 58 -42.75 21.45 -8.70
C THR A 58 -41.92 21.45 -7.41
N LYS A 59 -42.29 22.31 -6.46
CA LYS A 59 -41.70 22.40 -5.12
C LYS A 59 -42.22 21.25 -4.23
N THR A 60 -41.60 20.08 -4.30
CA THR A 60 -41.93 18.94 -3.42
C THR A 60 -41.20 19.04 -2.09
N THR A 61 -41.91 19.45 -1.03
CA THR A 61 -41.41 19.38 0.34
C THR A 61 -41.59 17.96 0.90
N GLN A 62 -40.53 17.16 0.84
CA GLN A 62 -40.33 16.02 1.74
C GLN A 62 -39.04 16.23 2.52
N ASN A 63 -39.10 15.99 3.84
CA ASN A 63 -37.94 16.03 4.72
C ASN A 63 -37.17 14.71 4.61
N ASP A 64 -36.35 14.59 3.57
CA ASP A 64 -35.23 13.63 3.56
C ASP A 64 -33.97 14.35 4.09
N PRO A 65 -33.48 14.00 5.30
CA PRO A 65 -32.27 14.60 5.88
C PRO A 65 -30.98 14.07 5.25
N GLN A 66 -30.97 13.85 3.92
CA GLN A 66 -29.76 13.57 3.14
C GLN A 66 -29.77 14.30 1.78
N SER A 67 -29.93 15.63 1.86
CA SER A 67 -29.97 16.55 0.70
C SER A 67 -28.64 16.64 -0.05
N ALA A 68 -28.38 15.64 -0.90
CA ALA A 68 -27.44 15.69 -2.04
C ALA A 68 -25.99 16.13 -1.75
N GLU A 69 -25.47 15.94 -0.54
CA GLU A 69 -24.01 15.89 -0.36
C GLU A 69 -23.45 14.78 -1.26
N SER A 70 -22.50 15.15 -2.12
CA SER A 70 -21.97 14.21 -3.11
C SER A 70 -21.29 13.02 -2.41
N ILE A 71 -21.67 11.80 -2.80
CA ILE A 71 -20.87 10.59 -2.57
C ILE A 71 -19.63 10.73 -3.45
N GLY A 72 -18.67 11.52 -2.96
CA GLY A 72 -17.55 11.99 -3.74
C GLY A 72 -16.45 10.94 -3.78
N ILE A 73 -16.04 10.57 -5.00
CA ILE A 73 -14.81 9.82 -5.19
C ILE A 73 -13.64 10.77 -4.90
N GLN A 74 -12.74 10.35 -4.02
CA GLN A 74 -11.48 11.05 -3.73
C GLN A 74 -10.41 10.65 -4.76
N GLN A 75 -10.34 9.37 -5.10
CA GLN A 75 -9.27 8.80 -5.91
C GLN A 75 -9.76 7.53 -6.63
N ILE A 76 -9.25 7.29 -7.84
CA ILE A 76 -9.36 5.99 -8.52
C ILE A 76 -8.00 5.62 -9.13
N SER A 77 -7.60 4.36 -8.97
CA SER A 77 -6.37 3.79 -9.51
C SER A 77 -6.63 2.40 -10.11
N PRO A 78 -6.27 2.09 -11.36
CA PRO A 78 -5.71 3.00 -12.37
C PRO A 78 -6.62 4.22 -12.64
N ALA A 79 -5.98 5.37 -12.84
CA ALA A 79 -6.69 6.59 -13.24
C ALA A 79 -7.13 6.50 -14.70
N ASN A 80 -8.11 7.31 -15.09
CA ASN A 80 -8.67 7.24 -16.44
C ASN A 80 -7.65 7.68 -17.50
N GLY A 81 -7.27 6.74 -18.36
CA GLY A 81 -6.26 6.88 -19.40
C GLY A 81 -4.96 6.14 -19.11
N ASP A 82 -4.71 5.68 -17.87
CA ASP A 82 -3.47 5.01 -17.49
C ASP A 82 -3.11 3.82 -18.40
N THR A 83 -1.82 3.67 -18.69
CA THR A 83 -1.27 2.60 -19.54
C THR A 83 -0.24 1.76 -18.79
N GLY A 84 0.15 0.61 -19.35
CA GLY A 84 1.15 -0.26 -18.69
C GLY A 84 0.64 -0.95 -17.42
N ILE A 85 -0.69 -1.08 -17.26
CA ILE A 85 -1.30 -1.62 -16.05
C ILE A 85 -1.12 -3.15 -15.97
N GLY A 86 -0.77 -3.64 -14.79
CA GLY A 86 -0.61 -5.08 -14.54
C GLY A 86 -1.86 -5.89 -14.90
N ILE A 87 -1.70 -7.00 -15.62
CA ILE A 87 -2.82 -7.92 -15.96
C ILE A 87 -3.51 -8.58 -14.75
N SER A 88 -3.01 -8.39 -13.53
CA SER A 88 -3.82 -8.56 -12.32
C SER A 88 -3.62 -7.46 -11.29
N ALA A 89 -3.41 -6.22 -11.74
CA ALA A 89 -3.58 -5.06 -10.90
C ALA A 89 -5.08 -4.90 -10.55
N PRO A 90 -5.44 -4.69 -9.27
CA PRO A 90 -6.80 -4.36 -8.90
C PRO A 90 -7.14 -2.91 -9.28
N VAL A 91 -8.43 -2.62 -9.44
CA VAL A 91 -8.91 -1.23 -9.37
C VAL A 91 -9.11 -0.88 -7.89
N ILE A 92 -8.60 0.26 -7.45
CA ILE A 92 -8.74 0.80 -6.10
C ILE A 92 -9.51 2.11 -6.21
N VAL A 93 -10.58 2.25 -5.43
CA VAL A 93 -11.44 3.44 -5.38
C VAL A 93 -11.50 3.95 -3.94
N THR A 94 -11.11 5.20 -3.72
CA THR A 94 -11.17 5.87 -2.43
C THR A 94 -12.31 6.88 -2.43
N PHE A 95 -13.09 6.91 -1.35
CA PHE A 95 -14.22 7.80 -1.14
C PHE A 95 -13.87 8.91 -0.13
N LYS A 96 -14.40 10.11 -0.33
CA LYS A 96 -14.19 11.27 0.58
C LYS A 96 -14.86 11.07 1.96
N THR A 97 -15.89 10.24 2.01
CA THR A 97 -16.70 9.91 3.20
C THR A 97 -17.01 8.42 3.22
N LYS A 98 -17.38 7.88 4.39
CA LYS A 98 -17.72 6.46 4.53
C LYS A 98 -18.92 6.08 3.65
N PHE A 99 -18.80 4.98 2.91
CA PHE A 99 -19.79 4.49 1.98
C PHE A 99 -19.87 2.96 2.04
N ASP A 100 -21.07 2.38 2.24
CA ASP A 100 -21.25 0.94 2.46
C ASP A 100 -21.17 0.07 1.19
N LEU A 101 -20.46 -1.07 1.28
CA LEU A 101 -20.43 -2.17 0.30
C LEU A 101 -21.81 -2.58 -0.22
N THR A 102 -22.83 -2.67 0.66
CA THR A 102 -24.15 -3.17 0.23
C THR A 102 -24.74 -2.29 -0.87
N GLY A 103 -24.45 -0.98 -0.84
CA GLY A 103 -24.92 0.04 -1.77
C GLY A 103 -24.22 0.11 -3.12
N ILE A 104 -23.15 -0.65 -3.38
CA ILE A 104 -22.40 -0.60 -4.65
C ILE A 104 -22.36 -1.92 -5.43
N SER A 105 -22.28 -1.81 -6.76
CA SER A 105 -21.84 -2.86 -7.67
C SER A 105 -20.81 -2.29 -8.66
N ALA A 106 -19.83 -3.10 -9.05
CA ALA A 106 -18.83 -2.71 -10.04
C ALA A 106 -18.72 -3.76 -11.12
N SER A 107 -18.39 -3.34 -12.34
CA SER A 107 -18.03 -4.23 -13.42
C SER A 107 -16.82 -3.74 -14.21
N LEU A 108 -16.17 -4.67 -14.89
CA LEU A 108 -14.98 -4.46 -15.70
C LEU A 108 -15.19 -5.13 -17.07
N ILE A 109 -15.06 -4.36 -18.15
CA ILE A 109 -15.41 -4.79 -19.51
C ILE A 109 -14.21 -4.56 -20.44
N ASP A 110 -13.96 -5.49 -21.37
CA ASP A 110 -12.96 -5.34 -22.43
C ASP A 110 -13.47 -4.29 -23.43
N ALA A 111 -12.98 -3.06 -23.31
CA ALA A 111 -13.49 -1.91 -24.06
C ALA A 111 -13.21 -2.01 -25.57
N ASN A 112 -12.30 -2.91 -25.97
CA ASN A 112 -12.01 -3.22 -27.37
C ASN A 112 -13.00 -4.25 -27.95
N ASN A 113 -13.90 -4.82 -27.15
CA ASN A 113 -14.92 -5.78 -27.58
C ASN A 113 -16.29 -5.48 -26.94
N ALA A 114 -17.18 -4.84 -27.70
CA ALA A 114 -18.54 -4.48 -27.26
C ALA A 114 -19.43 -5.69 -26.88
N ASN A 115 -19.07 -6.91 -27.29
CA ASN A 115 -19.75 -8.16 -26.95
C ASN A 115 -19.04 -8.95 -25.83
N SER A 116 -18.10 -8.33 -25.11
CA SER A 116 -17.42 -8.99 -23.98
C SER A 116 -18.33 -9.10 -22.76
N ALA A 117 -18.35 -10.28 -22.14
CA ALA A 117 -18.99 -10.47 -20.84
C ALA A 117 -18.24 -9.70 -19.74
N GLU A 118 -18.96 -9.23 -18.72
CA GLU A 118 -18.35 -8.57 -17.57
C GLU A 118 -17.37 -9.51 -16.85
N ILE A 119 -16.15 -9.02 -16.60
CA ILE A 119 -15.12 -9.75 -15.86
C ILE A 119 -15.47 -9.70 -14.37
N PRO A 120 -15.66 -10.85 -13.69
CA PRO A 120 -16.01 -10.85 -12.27
C PRO A 120 -14.91 -10.25 -11.39
N LEU A 121 -15.33 -9.42 -10.44
CA LEU A 121 -14.45 -8.69 -9.52
C LEU A 121 -14.59 -9.23 -8.10
N ILE A 122 -13.47 -9.57 -7.48
CA ILE A 122 -13.39 -9.86 -6.04
C ILE A 122 -13.26 -8.52 -5.32
N MET A 123 -14.28 -8.13 -4.56
CA MET A 123 -14.37 -6.84 -3.86
C MET A 123 -13.95 -6.99 -2.40
N ASN A 124 -13.02 -6.15 -1.94
CA ASN A 124 -12.59 -6.03 -0.54
C ASN A 124 -12.44 -4.55 -0.17
N GLY A 125 -12.77 -4.14 1.05
CA GLY A 125 -12.57 -2.75 1.47
C GLY A 125 -13.22 -2.41 2.80
N ASN A 126 -13.23 -1.12 3.15
CA ASN A 126 -13.37 -0.66 4.54
C ASN A 126 -14.14 0.68 4.70
N ASP A 127 -15.23 0.83 3.95
CA ASP A 127 -16.09 2.03 3.86
C ASP A 127 -15.43 3.27 3.23
N LEU A 128 -14.10 3.40 3.26
CA LEU A 128 -13.37 4.54 2.68
C LEU A 128 -12.53 4.15 1.45
N THR A 129 -12.12 2.89 1.32
CA THR A 129 -11.39 2.40 0.14
C THR A 129 -11.84 1.01 -0.23
N TYR A 130 -12.07 0.80 -1.53
CA TYR A 130 -12.50 -0.46 -2.12
C TYR A 130 -11.56 -0.93 -3.22
N THR A 131 -11.09 -2.17 -3.08
CA THR A 131 -10.19 -2.88 -3.98
C THR A 131 -10.99 -3.94 -4.75
N PHE A 132 -11.06 -3.78 -6.05
CA PHE A 132 -11.77 -4.62 -7.01
C PHE A 132 -10.73 -5.41 -7.83
N THR A 133 -10.46 -6.65 -7.44
CA THR A 133 -9.46 -7.50 -8.09
C THR A 133 -10.11 -8.36 -9.18
N PRO A 134 -9.64 -8.32 -10.44
CA PRO A 134 -10.08 -9.27 -11.47
C PRO A 134 -9.89 -10.72 -11.02
N ASN A 135 -10.93 -11.55 -11.10
CA ASN A 135 -10.84 -12.97 -10.71
C ASN A 135 -10.07 -13.83 -11.73
N ILE A 136 -9.85 -13.31 -12.94
CA ILE A 136 -9.04 -13.88 -14.02
C ILE A 136 -7.90 -12.93 -14.37
N LYS A 137 -6.86 -13.45 -15.03
CA LYS A 137 -5.81 -12.60 -15.61
C LYS A 137 -6.36 -11.89 -16.85
N LEU A 138 -6.17 -10.57 -16.90
CA LEU A 138 -6.53 -9.74 -18.05
C LEU A 138 -5.61 -10.04 -19.25
N LYS A 139 -6.06 -9.69 -20.46
CA LYS A 139 -5.22 -9.78 -21.67
C LYS A 139 -4.15 -8.67 -21.63
N PRO A 140 -2.93 -8.89 -22.12
CA PRO A 140 -1.97 -7.83 -22.41
C PRO A 140 -2.48 -6.81 -23.44
N ASN A 141 -1.92 -5.61 -23.43
CA ASN A 141 -2.17 -4.53 -24.40
C ASN A 141 -3.66 -4.30 -24.76
N THR A 142 -4.54 -4.39 -23.76
CA THR A 142 -6.00 -4.36 -23.92
C THR A 142 -6.58 -3.27 -23.03
N THR A 143 -7.50 -2.48 -23.58
CA THR A 143 -8.18 -1.41 -22.86
C THR A 143 -9.36 -1.98 -22.10
N TYR A 144 -9.41 -1.77 -20.79
CA TYR A 144 -10.53 -2.16 -19.93
C TYR A 144 -11.24 -0.95 -19.39
N LYS A 145 -12.57 -0.99 -19.38
CA LYS A 145 -13.43 0.03 -18.75
C LYS A 145 -13.99 -0.53 -17.44
N PHE A 146 -13.63 0.11 -16.34
CA PHE A 146 -14.24 -0.08 -15.03
C PHE A 146 -15.43 0.87 -14.86
N VAL A 147 -16.55 0.36 -14.35
CA VAL A 147 -17.75 1.13 -14.03
C VAL A 147 -18.15 0.81 -12.58
N LEU A 148 -18.25 1.84 -11.75
CA LEU A 148 -18.77 1.73 -10.39
C LEU A 148 -20.17 2.33 -10.30
N ASN A 149 -21.12 1.59 -9.77
CA ASN A 149 -22.52 1.95 -9.69
C ASN A 149 -23.02 1.91 -8.23
N ARG A 150 -23.84 2.87 -7.85
CA ARG A 150 -24.69 2.79 -6.66
C ARG A 150 -25.96 2.02 -7.02
N LYS A 151 -26.25 0.94 -6.29
CA LYS A 151 -27.52 0.21 -6.38
C LYS A 151 -28.66 1.11 -5.90
N GLY A 152 -29.73 1.23 -6.68
CA GLY A 152 -30.96 1.91 -6.27
C GLY A 152 -31.94 0.95 -5.60
N SER A 153 -32.82 1.49 -4.74
CA SER A 153 -33.90 0.72 -4.08
C SER A 153 -34.83 0.03 -5.10
N ASN A 154 -35.16 0.71 -6.20
CA ASN A 154 -35.97 0.18 -7.31
C ASN A 154 -35.18 0.20 -8.61
N THR A 155 -34.46 -0.90 -8.90
CA THR A 155 -33.80 -1.32 -10.18
C THR A 155 -32.89 -0.34 -10.94
N SER A 156 -32.87 0.95 -10.62
CA SER A 156 -32.05 1.97 -11.27
C SER A 156 -30.67 2.08 -10.60
N SER A 157 -29.65 1.54 -11.26
CA SER A 157 -28.25 1.71 -10.85
C SER A 157 -27.72 3.06 -11.34
N LYS A 158 -27.26 3.92 -10.42
CA LYS A 158 -26.62 5.20 -10.78
C LYS A 158 -25.10 5.01 -10.87
N VAL A 159 -24.50 5.30 -12.03
CA VAL A 159 -23.04 5.38 -12.17
C VAL A 159 -22.48 6.42 -11.17
N LEU A 160 -21.52 6.00 -10.35
CA LEU A 160 -20.74 6.86 -9.45
C LEU A 160 -19.47 7.37 -10.13
N THR A 161 -18.74 6.49 -10.83
CA THR A 161 -17.55 6.85 -11.60
C THR A 161 -17.22 5.78 -12.65
N THR A 162 -16.38 6.15 -13.62
CA THR A 162 -15.79 5.22 -14.59
C THR A 162 -14.31 5.54 -14.79
N SER A 163 -13.47 4.51 -14.92
CA SER A 163 -12.06 4.66 -15.33
C SER A 163 -11.77 3.66 -16.45
N SER A 164 -11.13 4.13 -17.52
CA SER A 164 -10.63 3.27 -18.60
C SER A 164 -9.10 3.21 -18.55
N TYR A 165 -8.51 2.03 -18.64
CA TYR A 165 -7.05 1.86 -18.57
C TYR A 165 -6.57 0.72 -19.48
N THR A 166 -5.31 0.80 -19.91
CA THR A 166 -4.71 -0.18 -20.83
C THR A 166 -3.68 -1.05 -20.12
N THR A 167 -3.84 -2.37 -20.23
CA THR A 167 -2.90 -3.34 -19.65
C THR A 167 -1.53 -3.31 -20.33
N GLN A 168 -0.50 -3.81 -19.62
CA GLN A 168 0.86 -3.81 -20.11
C GLN A 168 1.05 -4.77 -21.29
N ALA A 169 2.06 -4.52 -22.14
CA ALA A 169 2.44 -5.41 -23.24
C ALA A 169 2.96 -6.77 -22.71
N SER A 170 3.12 -7.76 -23.59
CA SER A 170 3.54 -9.13 -23.20
C SER A 170 5.03 -9.20 -22.82
N TYR A 171 5.42 -8.57 -21.71
CA TYR A 171 6.81 -8.39 -21.28
C TYR A 171 7.57 -9.72 -21.21
N LYS A 172 8.69 -9.77 -21.92
CA LYS A 172 9.53 -10.96 -22.05
C LYS A 172 10.53 -11.08 -20.91
N ILE A 173 10.67 -12.29 -20.38
CA ILE A 173 11.91 -12.74 -19.74
C ILE A 173 12.55 -13.73 -20.70
N PHE A 174 13.82 -13.50 -21.03
CA PHE A 174 14.62 -14.42 -21.85
C PHE A 174 15.92 -14.80 -21.12
N LEU A 175 16.58 -15.82 -21.64
CA LEU A 175 17.85 -16.35 -21.14
C LEU A 175 18.94 -16.04 -22.16
N THR A 176 20.09 -15.52 -21.74
CA THR A 176 21.15 -15.10 -22.68
C THR A 176 21.61 -16.22 -23.62
N SER A 177 21.86 -15.88 -24.88
CA SER A 177 22.55 -16.76 -25.83
C SER A 177 23.99 -17.04 -25.39
N GLY A 178 24.70 -16.03 -24.87
CA GLY A 178 26.05 -16.17 -24.30
C GLY A 178 26.08 -16.70 -22.85
N ASP A 179 27.27 -17.06 -22.38
CA ASP A 179 27.56 -17.47 -21.00
C ASP A 179 28.72 -16.64 -20.40
N TYR A 180 28.51 -16.13 -19.18
CA TYR A 180 29.32 -15.09 -18.56
C TYR A 180 29.90 -15.55 -17.22
N LYS A 181 31.08 -15.03 -16.88
CA LYS A 181 31.72 -15.22 -15.56
C LYS A 181 31.10 -14.29 -14.51
N GLY A 182 31.47 -14.47 -13.25
CA GLY A 182 30.92 -13.69 -12.13
C GLY A 182 31.23 -12.20 -12.14
N ASN A 183 32.21 -11.71 -12.93
CA ASN A 183 32.37 -10.29 -13.19
C ASN A 183 31.38 -9.81 -14.27
N LEU A 184 30.20 -9.39 -13.84
CA LEU A 184 29.15 -8.82 -14.69
C LEU A 184 29.31 -7.31 -14.91
N ARG A 185 30.11 -6.64 -14.06
CA ARG A 185 30.42 -5.21 -14.16
C ARG A 185 31.24 -4.86 -15.41
N GLY A 186 32.23 -5.68 -15.74
CA GLY A 186 33.15 -5.40 -16.87
C GLY A 186 33.84 -4.04 -16.73
N SER A 187 33.69 -3.18 -17.74
CA SER A 187 34.25 -1.82 -17.79
C SER A 187 33.32 -0.72 -17.24
N TYR A 188 32.08 -1.05 -16.83
CA TYR A 188 31.10 -0.07 -16.35
C TYR A 188 31.39 0.34 -14.90
N SER A 189 30.79 1.44 -14.43
CA SER A 189 30.88 1.87 -13.02
C SER A 189 30.24 0.87 -12.06
N ASN A 190 29.09 0.31 -12.48
CA ASN A 190 28.16 -0.47 -11.67
C ASN A 190 27.95 -1.87 -12.30
N ALA A 191 27.80 -2.90 -11.48
CA ALA A 191 27.50 -4.26 -11.93
C ALA A 191 26.18 -4.35 -12.71
N SER A 192 25.14 -3.69 -12.22
CA SER A 192 23.81 -3.58 -12.83
C SER A 192 23.88 -3.05 -14.26
N THR A 193 24.63 -1.97 -14.49
CA THR A 193 24.80 -1.39 -15.83
C THR A 193 25.53 -2.33 -16.79
N GLY A 194 26.55 -3.06 -16.33
CA GLY A 194 27.27 -4.04 -17.16
C GLY A 194 26.40 -5.25 -17.53
N ALA A 195 25.63 -5.78 -16.57
CA ALA A 195 24.69 -6.86 -16.81
C ALA A 195 23.53 -6.44 -17.73
N ASP A 196 23.04 -5.20 -17.62
CA ASP A 196 22.04 -4.65 -18.53
C ASP A 196 22.61 -4.47 -19.95
N ALA A 197 23.85 -4.01 -20.09
CA ALA A 197 24.53 -3.94 -21.39
C ALA A 197 24.69 -5.32 -22.04
N ILE A 198 24.99 -6.36 -21.26
CA ILE A 198 24.95 -7.76 -21.73
C ILE A 198 23.56 -8.12 -22.26
N CYS A 199 22.50 -7.90 -21.48
CA CYS A 199 21.12 -8.23 -21.89
C CYS A 199 20.66 -7.53 -23.18
N ASN A 200 21.04 -6.27 -23.40
CA ASN A 200 20.63 -5.54 -24.61
C ASN A 200 21.47 -5.95 -25.84
N SER A 201 22.75 -6.28 -25.66
CA SER A 201 23.62 -6.72 -26.75
C SER A 201 23.40 -8.18 -27.17
N ASP A 202 23.07 -9.09 -26.24
CA ASP A 202 22.94 -10.53 -26.47
C ASP A 202 22.02 -10.91 -27.66
N ALA A 203 22.44 -11.91 -28.44
CA ALA A 203 21.77 -12.30 -29.69
C ALA A 203 20.43 -13.02 -29.47
N GLY A 204 20.15 -13.52 -28.27
CA GLY A 204 18.88 -14.12 -27.87
C GLY A 204 17.79 -13.13 -27.44
N SER A 205 18.09 -11.82 -27.42
CA SER A 205 17.08 -10.80 -27.11
C SER A 205 15.96 -10.79 -28.17
N PRO A 206 14.68 -11.02 -27.78
CA PRO A 206 13.60 -11.28 -28.73
C PRO A 206 13.02 -10.03 -29.39
N ASP A 207 13.34 -8.83 -28.90
CA ASP A 207 12.95 -7.56 -29.52
C ASP A 207 14.05 -6.50 -29.29
N LYS A 208 14.80 -6.17 -30.34
CA LYS A 208 15.91 -5.20 -30.28
C LYS A 208 15.46 -3.74 -30.17
N THR A 209 14.16 -3.44 -30.22
CA THR A 209 13.62 -2.10 -29.92
C THR A 209 13.42 -1.87 -28.42
N GLN A 210 13.34 -2.94 -27.63
CA GLN A 210 12.97 -2.91 -26.22
C GLN A 210 14.20 -2.98 -25.33
N TYR A 211 14.15 -2.26 -24.20
CA TYR A 211 15.25 -2.28 -23.23
C TYR A 211 15.06 -3.41 -22.21
N TYR A 212 16.13 -4.14 -21.95
CA TYR A 212 16.16 -5.25 -21.00
C TYR A 212 17.06 -4.95 -19.80
N LYS A 213 16.65 -5.40 -18.62
CA LYS A 213 17.47 -5.38 -17.40
C LYS A 213 17.74 -6.80 -16.90
N ALA A 214 18.94 -7.06 -16.40
CA ALA A 214 19.31 -8.35 -15.84
C ALA A 214 18.64 -8.59 -14.47
N MET A 215 18.01 -9.75 -14.26
CA MET A 215 17.36 -10.14 -13.00
C MET A 215 18.36 -10.84 -12.06
N PHE A 216 19.09 -10.02 -11.31
CA PHE A 216 20.03 -10.43 -10.29
C PHE A 216 20.08 -9.37 -9.18
N SER A 217 20.70 -9.66 -8.04
CA SER A 217 20.82 -8.72 -6.92
C SER A 217 22.26 -8.39 -6.54
N VAL A 218 22.43 -7.13 -6.13
CA VAL A 218 23.64 -6.47 -5.64
C VAL A 218 23.20 -5.42 -4.62
N VAL A 219 23.52 -5.61 -3.34
CA VAL A 219 23.29 -4.56 -2.32
C VAL A 219 23.94 -3.25 -2.76
N GLY A 220 23.17 -2.16 -2.69
CA GLY A 220 23.59 -0.83 -3.12
C GLY A 220 23.33 -0.48 -4.59
N GLU A 221 23.07 -1.44 -5.48
CA GLU A 221 22.77 -1.15 -6.89
C GLU A 221 21.41 -1.68 -7.39
N ARG A 222 21.05 -2.92 -7.04
CA ARG A 222 19.83 -3.59 -7.52
C ARG A 222 19.39 -4.69 -6.56
N TYR A 223 18.14 -4.69 -6.10
CA TYR A 223 17.57 -5.81 -5.36
C TYR A 223 16.04 -5.77 -5.36
N ALA A 224 15.42 -6.95 -5.23
CA ALA A 224 13.97 -7.07 -5.07
C ALA A 224 13.51 -6.73 -3.64
N CYS A 225 14.35 -7.11 -2.66
CA CYS A 225 14.05 -7.04 -1.24
C CYS A 225 15.29 -6.59 -0.46
N ALA A 226 15.12 -5.61 0.44
CA ALA A 226 16.19 -5.10 1.31
C ALA A 226 16.59 -6.13 2.40
N SER A 227 15.70 -7.07 2.69
CA SER A 227 15.97 -8.30 3.45
C SER A 227 14.97 -9.39 3.03
N ASP A 228 15.14 -10.64 3.47
CA ASP A 228 14.28 -11.76 3.04
C ASP A 228 12.79 -11.52 3.28
N SER A 229 11.97 -11.67 2.23
CA SER A 229 10.52 -11.38 2.24
C SER A 229 10.12 -9.91 2.50
N VAL A 230 11.07 -8.98 2.44
CA VAL A 230 10.87 -7.53 2.70
C VAL A 230 11.07 -6.77 1.38
N CYS A 231 10.07 -6.84 0.49
CA CYS A 231 10.24 -6.60 -0.94
C CYS A 231 9.36 -5.48 -1.53
N GLY A 232 9.86 -4.83 -2.58
CA GLY A 232 9.13 -3.81 -3.32
C GLY A 232 9.08 -2.43 -2.64
N GLY A 233 8.53 -1.44 -3.34
CA GLY A 233 8.51 -0.05 -2.86
C GLY A 233 9.93 0.46 -2.58
N THR A 234 10.13 1.11 -1.43
CA THR A 234 11.45 1.57 -0.95
C THR A 234 12.42 0.43 -0.60
N ASN A 235 11.95 -0.83 -0.61
CA ASN A 235 12.74 -2.02 -0.30
C ASN A 235 13.13 -2.80 -1.56
N SER A 236 12.86 -2.22 -2.73
CA SER A 236 13.44 -2.62 -4.00
C SER A 236 14.24 -1.46 -4.56
N LEU A 237 15.47 -1.73 -5.01
CA LEU A 237 16.32 -0.74 -5.69
C LEU A 237 16.53 -1.19 -7.12
N ASN A 238 16.33 -0.29 -8.10
CA ASN A 238 16.53 -0.52 -9.55
C ASN A 238 15.99 -1.88 -10.04
N TRP A 239 14.86 -2.33 -9.45
CA TRP A 239 14.37 -3.69 -9.64
C TRP A 239 13.68 -3.84 -10.99
N VAL A 240 13.80 -5.04 -11.57
CA VAL A 240 13.51 -5.27 -12.99
C VAL A 240 12.07 -5.74 -13.25
N LEU A 241 11.38 -6.18 -12.21
CA LEU A 241 9.99 -6.61 -12.29
C LEU A 241 9.06 -5.47 -11.84
N GLN A 242 7.88 -5.39 -12.46
CA GLN A 242 6.82 -4.45 -12.15
C GLN A 242 5.70 -5.12 -11.32
N PRO A 243 4.84 -4.39 -10.58
CA PRO A 243 3.86 -4.97 -9.66
C PRO A 243 2.54 -5.36 -10.35
N GLY A 244 1.99 -6.53 -10.02
CA GLY A 244 0.76 -7.06 -10.62
C GLY A 244 0.89 -7.48 -12.09
N THR A 245 2.14 -7.61 -12.58
CA THR A 245 2.53 -7.67 -13.98
C THR A 245 2.74 -9.11 -14.45
N GLY A 246 2.22 -9.41 -15.64
CA GLY A 246 2.40 -10.71 -16.30
C GLY A 246 3.68 -10.73 -17.13
N TYR A 247 4.50 -11.75 -16.91
CA TYR A 247 5.75 -11.96 -17.65
C TYR A 247 5.70 -13.27 -18.42
N TYR A 248 6.27 -13.25 -19.62
CA TYR A 248 6.16 -14.30 -20.61
C TYR A 248 7.54 -14.79 -21.06
N ASN A 249 7.68 -16.07 -21.37
CA ASN A 249 8.91 -16.58 -21.97
C ASN A 249 8.99 -16.21 -23.47
N VAL A 250 10.06 -16.62 -24.13
CA VAL A 250 10.26 -16.39 -25.58
C VAL A 250 9.15 -17.02 -26.44
N ASN A 251 8.59 -18.16 -26.04
CA ASN A 251 7.46 -18.83 -26.72
C ASN A 251 6.12 -18.07 -26.53
N SER A 252 6.06 -17.06 -25.67
CA SER A 252 4.84 -16.34 -25.25
C SER A 252 3.93 -17.12 -24.28
N GLU A 253 4.47 -18.12 -23.60
CA GLU A 253 3.82 -18.78 -22.47
C GLU A 253 3.98 -17.90 -21.21
N LEU A 254 2.94 -17.83 -20.37
CA LEU A 254 2.95 -17.02 -19.15
C LEU A 254 3.83 -17.71 -18.08
N ILE A 255 4.97 -17.12 -17.75
CA ILE A 255 5.86 -17.57 -16.65
C ILE A 255 5.13 -17.42 -15.31
N GLY A 256 4.44 -16.29 -15.13
CA GLY A 256 3.62 -16.02 -13.97
C GLY A 256 3.18 -14.57 -13.92
N THR A 257 2.52 -14.19 -12.83
CA THR A 257 2.18 -12.78 -12.55
C THR A 257 2.81 -12.38 -11.21
N THR A 258 3.44 -11.22 -11.17
CA THR A 258 4.03 -10.70 -9.94
C THR A 258 2.98 -10.23 -8.95
N THR A 259 3.34 -10.22 -7.67
CA THR A 259 2.57 -9.60 -6.59
C THR A 259 2.68 -8.06 -6.64
N GLY A 260 2.00 -7.37 -5.71
CA GLY A 260 2.24 -5.94 -5.46
C GLY A 260 3.65 -5.59 -4.99
N GLN A 261 4.49 -6.58 -4.62
CA GLN A 261 5.90 -6.41 -4.27
C GLN A 261 6.85 -6.54 -5.47
N SER A 262 6.35 -6.69 -6.70
CA SER A 262 7.17 -6.97 -7.89
C SER A 262 8.00 -8.26 -7.81
N ILE A 263 7.48 -9.30 -7.15
CA ILE A 263 8.09 -10.65 -7.11
C ILE A 263 7.07 -11.71 -7.50
N PHE A 264 7.50 -12.84 -8.05
CA PHE A 264 6.62 -14.00 -8.27
C PHE A 264 6.44 -14.81 -6.98
N ILE A 265 5.25 -15.37 -6.81
CA ILE A 265 5.00 -16.48 -5.89
C ILE A 265 5.41 -17.77 -6.61
N PHE A 266 6.07 -18.68 -5.89
CA PHE A 266 6.40 -20.02 -6.41
C PHE A 266 5.30 -21.04 -6.04
N PRO A 267 5.02 -22.03 -6.89
CA PRO A 267 5.66 -22.30 -8.17
C PRO A 267 5.24 -21.35 -9.30
N LEU A 268 6.14 -21.14 -10.25
CA LEU A 268 5.87 -20.48 -11.53
C LEU A 268 4.89 -21.31 -12.38
N THR A 269 4.20 -20.67 -13.30
CA THR A 269 3.31 -21.33 -14.28
C THR A 269 4.10 -22.05 -15.37
N VAL A 270 5.18 -21.43 -15.88
CA VAL A 270 6.24 -22.10 -16.64
C VAL A 270 7.61 -21.56 -16.20
N ALA A 271 8.69 -22.28 -16.52
CA ALA A 271 10.04 -21.87 -16.16
C ALA A 271 10.53 -20.65 -16.97
N PHE A 272 11.52 -19.91 -16.44
CA PHE A 272 12.09 -18.73 -17.11
C PHE A 272 12.80 -19.07 -18.44
N GLY A 273 13.48 -20.21 -18.50
CA GLY A 273 14.15 -20.71 -19.69
C GLY A 273 13.38 -21.86 -20.33
N VAL A 274 13.46 -21.92 -21.66
CA VAL A 274 12.90 -23.02 -22.47
C VAL A 274 13.98 -24.05 -22.80
N GLY A 275 13.62 -25.33 -22.85
CA GLY A 275 14.57 -26.41 -23.16
C GLY A 275 15.40 -26.86 -21.96
N SER A 276 16.72 -26.96 -22.13
CA SER A 276 17.62 -27.48 -21.08
C SER A 276 17.76 -26.52 -19.90
N SER A 277 17.81 -27.09 -18.69
CA SER A 277 17.97 -26.30 -17.46
C SER A 277 19.43 -25.85 -17.28
N ASN A 278 19.71 -24.61 -17.64
CA ASN A 278 21.01 -23.96 -17.47
C ASN A 278 21.18 -23.40 -16.04
N HIS A 279 22.43 -23.20 -15.60
CA HIS A 279 22.71 -22.39 -14.42
C HIS A 279 22.67 -20.90 -14.79
N VAL A 280 22.12 -20.07 -13.90
CA VAL A 280 21.90 -18.64 -14.16
C VAL A 280 22.40 -17.83 -12.97
N TRP A 281 23.18 -16.77 -13.19
CA TRP A 281 23.61 -15.88 -12.10
C TRP A 281 22.44 -15.07 -11.57
N THR A 282 22.26 -15.04 -10.23
CA THR A 282 21.13 -14.35 -9.60
C THR A 282 21.51 -13.60 -8.31
N GLY A 283 22.29 -14.18 -7.39
CA GLY A 283 22.55 -13.56 -6.08
C GLY A 283 21.34 -13.49 -5.12
N LEU A 284 20.20 -14.04 -5.55
CA LEU A 284 18.94 -14.02 -4.81
C LEU A 284 18.85 -15.20 -3.84
N SER A 285 18.14 -15.03 -2.73
CA SER A 285 17.65 -16.11 -1.87
C SER A 285 16.42 -16.79 -2.48
N THR A 286 15.96 -17.89 -1.87
CA THR A 286 14.68 -18.54 -2.21
C THR A 286 13.46 -17.66 -1.90
N THR A 287 13.65 -16.56 -1.15
CA THR A 287 12.66 -15.57 -0.73
C THR A 287 12.97 -14.16 -1.28
N TRP A 288 13.64 -14.10 -2.44
CA TRP A 288 13.95 -12.89 -3.22
C TRP A 288 14.89 -11.85 -2.56
N GLY A 289 15.39 -12.08 -1.34
CA GLY A 289 16.41 -11.24 -0.69
C GLY A 289 17.78 -11.34 -1.36
N SER A 290 18.63 -10.31 -1.23
CA SER A 290 20.02 -10.39 -1.71
C SER A 290 20.90 -11.14 -0.70
N VAL A 291 21.69 -12.11 -1.16
CA VAL A 291 22.60 -12.90 -0.29
C VAL A 291 24.02 -12.30 -0.22
N ASP A 292 24.12 -10.99 0.01
CA ASP A 292 25.41 -10.27 0.07
C ASP A 292 26.18 -10.53 1.38
N GLY A 293 26.77 -11.74 1.44
CA GLY A 293 27.74 -12.18 2.44
C GLY A 293 28.91 -12.96 1.82
N GLY A 294 29.16 -12.75 0.51
CA GLY A 294 30.15 -13.49 -0.29
C GLY A 294 29.57 -14.33 -1.43
N ASP A 295 28.23 -14.48 -1.51
CA ASP A 295 27.51 -15.26 -2.53
C ASP A 295 27.13 -14.44 -3.79
N SER A 296 27.75 -13.29 -4.02
CA SER A 296 27.48 -12.38 -5.14
C SER A 296 28.69 -12.13 -6.04
N CYS A 297 29.68 -13.03 -6.09
CA CYS A 297 30.92 -12.85 -6.83
C CYS A 297 31.66 -11.53 -6.52
N LYS A 298 31.64 -11.13 -5.23
CA LYS A 298 32.07 -9.82 -4.72
C LYS A 298 31.35 -8.68 -5.45
N ALA A 299 30.03 -8.56 -5.26
CA ALA A 299 29.18 -7.58 -5.95
C ALA A 299 29.38 -7.60 -7.49
N TRP A 300 29.53 -8.80 -8.04
CA TRP A 300 29.71 -9.11 -9.46
C TRP A 300 30.89 -8.40 -10.12
N THR A 301 31.99 -8.26 -9.37
CA THR A 301 33.27 -7.70 -9.83
C THR A 301 34.36 -8.76 -10.03
N SER A 302 34.15 -10.00 -9.59
CA SER A 302 35.20 -11.04 -9.60
C SER A 302 34.88 -12.24 -10.50
N SER A 303 35.90 -12.68 -11.24
CA SER A 303 35.91 -13.95 -11.98
C SER A 303 36.86 -15.00 -11.38
N SER A 304 37.29 -14.86 -10.11
CA SER A 304 38.12 -15.87 -9.43
C SER A 304 37.29 -17.09 -9.03
N SER A 305 37.87 -18.29 -9.17
CA SER A 305 37.27 -19.56 -8.72
C SER A 305 37.15 -19.68 -7.19
N GLU A 306 37.89 -18.88 -6.43
CA GLU A 306 37.82 -18.79 -4.97
C GLU A 306 36.49 -18.19 -4.50
N ASN A 307 36.04 -17.14 -5.20
CA ASN A 307 34.79 -16.46 -4.90
C ASN A 307 33.59 -17.25 -5.43
N LYS A 308 32.44 -17.11 -4.77
CA LYS A 308 31.19 -17.80 -5.16
C LYS A 308 30.09 -16.81 -5.53
N GLY A 309 29.21 -17.25 -6.43
CA GLY A 309 27.96 -16.59 -6.76
C GLY A 309 26.80 -17.57 -6.53
N ARG A 310 25.65 -17.07 -6.12
CA ARG A 310 24.42 -17.86 -6.05
C ARG A 310 23.74 -17.92 -7.42
N CYS A 311 23.28 -19.13 -7.77
CA CYS A 311 22.65 -19.43 -9.03
C CYS A 311 21.21 -19.92 -8.90
N GLY A 312 20.38 -19.55 -9.87
CA GLY A 312 19.14 -20.24 -10.20
C GLY A 312 19.35 -21.30 -11.29
N ARG A 313 18.33 -22.12 -11.54
CA ARG A 313 18.29 -23.11 -12.62
C ARG A 313 17.13 -22.84 -13.58
N SER A 314 17.44 -22.58 -14.86
CA SER A 314 16.49 -21.98 -15.82
C SER A 314 15.27 -22.82 -16.16
N GLY A 315 15.33 -24.14 -15.97
CA GLY A 315 14.22 -25.06 -16.21
C GLY A 315 13.37 -25.38 -14.98
N GLN A 316 13.65 -24.77 -13.82
CA GLN A 316 12.84 -24.95 -12.61
C GLN A 316 11.66 -23.98 -12.56
N ILE A 317 10.59 -24.41 -11.88
CA ILE A 317 9.43 -23.59 -11.52
C ILE A 317 9.33 -23.33 -10.01
N ASP A 318 10.15 -23.98 -9.19
CA ASP A 318 10.21 -23.78 -7.74
C ASP A 318 11.19 -22.63 -7.38
N PRO A 319 11.45 -22.32 -6.09
CA PRO A 319 12.45 -21.30 -5.72
C PRO A 319 13.87 -21.57 -6.23
N GLY A 320 14.19 -22.80 -6.63
CA GLY A 320 15.42 -23.17 -7.34
C GLY A 320 15.54 -22.51 -8.72
N ALA A 321 14.46 -21.97 -9.28
CA ALA A 321 14.50 -21.11 -10.46
C ALA A 321 15.37 -19.86 -10.25
N ILE A 322 15.44 -19.32 -9.02
CA ILE A 322 16.28 -18.17 -8.66
C ILE A 322 17.41 -18.49 -7.68
N SER A 323 17.29 -19.54 -6.86
CA SER A 323 18.22 -19.85 -5.77
C SER A 323 18.30 -21.36 -5.52
N ASN A 324 19.19 -22.05 -6.25
CA ASN A 324 19.42 -23.48 -6.13
C ASN A 324 20.76 -23.82 -5.47
N ASP A 325 21.87 -23.26 -5.96
CA ASP A 325 23.22 -23.62 -5.50
C ASP A 325 24.21 -22.44 -5.50
N LYS A 326 25.40 -22.67 -4.91
CA LYS A 326 26.53 -21.74 -4.94
C LYS A 326 27.57 -22.27 -5.92
N GLN A 327 28.07 -21.39 -6.78
CA GLN A 327 28.93 -21.74 -7.91
C GLN A 327 30.18 -20.88 -7.93
N ASP A 328 31.27 -21.36 -8.52
CA ASP A 328 32.50 -20.59 -8.66
C ASP A 328 32.37 -19.48 -9.72
N CYS A 329 32.95 -18.31 -9.45
CA CYS A 329 32.79 -17.14 -10.32
C CYS A 329 33.65 -17.20 -11.60
N ASN A 330 34.51 -18.20 -11.77
CA ASN A 330 35.25 -18.42 -13.01
C ASN A 330 34.42 -19.24 -14.03
N GLY A 331 33.42 -19.99 -13.57
CA GLY A 331 32.46 -20.70 -14.41
C GLY A 331 31.58 -19.77 -15.25
N HIS A 332 31.31 -20.20 -16.49
CA HIS A 332 30.46 -19.51 -17.46
C HIS A 332 28.99 -19.90 -17.27
N ARG A 333 28.09 -18.92 -17.10
CA ARG A 333 26.65 -19.13 -16.81
C ARG A 333 25.77 -18.06 -17.45
N LYS A 334 24.46 -18.33 -17.54
CA LYS A 334 23.48 -17.45 -18.17
C LYS A 334 23.08 -16.26 -17.30
N LEU A 335 22.44 -15.25 -17.90
CA LEU A 335 21.64 -14.25 -17.21
C LEU A 335 20.16 -14.36 -17.60
N TYR A 336 19.26 -14.04 -16.66
CA TYR A 336 17.87 -13.73 -16.97
C TYR A 336 17.76 -12.25 -17.38
N CYS A 337 17.15 -11.98 -18.53
CA CYS A 337 17.02 -10.64 -19.08
C CYS A 337 15.54 -10.27 -19.21
N VAL A 338 15.12 -9.20 -18.54
CA VAL A 338 13.72 -8.82 -18.30
C VAL A 338 13.37 -7.54 -19.05
N MET A 339 12.42 -7.63 -19.97
CA MET A 339 11.86 -6.52 -20.72
C MET A 339 11.25 -5.47 -19.78
N GLN A 340 11.60 -4.20 -20.00
CA GLN A 340 11.09 -3.09 -19.22
C GLN A 340 9.90 -2.38 -19.91
N PRO A 341 9.03 -1.67 -19.17
CA PRO A 341 8.17 -0.64 -19.75
C PRO A 341 9.02 0.45 -20.41
N ASN A 342 8.64 0.90 -21.61
CA ASN A 342 9.35 1.91 -22.41
C ASN A 342 9.58 3.24 -21.68
N ALA A 343 8.73 3.58 -20.71
CA ALA A 343 8.93 4.70 -19.77
C ALA A 343 8.46 4.33 -18.36
N VAL A 344 9.09 4.90 -17.34
CA VAL A 344 8.71 4.79 -15.92
C VAL A 344 8.70 6.17 -15.29
N LEU A 345 7.62 6.51 -14.58
CA LEU A 345 7.61 7.67 -13.70
C LEU A 345 8.39 7.35 -12.42
N THR A 346 9.54 7.99 -12.25
CA THR A 346 10.49 7.74 -11.17
C THR A 346 10.33 8.67 -9.98
N ASN A 347 9.79 9.88 -10.20
CA ASN A 347 9.35 10.77 -9.12
C ASN A 347 8.17 11.66 -9.57
N PRO A 348 7.06 11.73 -8.82
CA PRO A 348 6.61 10.74 -7.84
C PRO A 348 6.53 9.34 -8.47
N LEU A 349 6.44 8.27 -7.67
CA LEU A 349 6.33 6.93 -8.22
C LEU A 349 4.97 6.72 -8.91
N ALA A 350 4.94 5.94 -9.98
CA ALA A 350 3.73 5.64 -10.73
C ALA A 350 2.59 5.10 -9.84
N ARG A 351 1.47 5.83 -9.80
CA ARG A 351 0.26 5.61 -8.97
C ARG A 351 0.47 5.81 -7.46
N SER A 352 1.56 6.44 -7.02
CA SER A 352 1.75 6.82 -5.61
C SER A 352 1.09 8.17 -5.30
N THR A 353 0.89 8.45 -4.01
CA THR A 353 0.44 9.77 -3.52
C THR A 353 1.64 10.57 -3.02
N THR A 354 1.88 11.75 -3.61
CA THR A 354 2.87 12.73 -3.13
C THR A 354 2.24 13.78 -2.23
N ASN A 355 3.05 14.35 -1.35
CA ASN A 355 2.77 15.53 -0.53
C ASN A 355 3.75 16.68 -0.82
N ASN A 356 4.80 16.43 -1.61
CA ASN A 356 5.68 17.47 -2.12
C ASN A 356 5.00 18.15 -3.32
N TYR A 357 4.33 19.27 -3.05
CA TYR A 357 3.61 20.04 -4.06
C TYR A 357 4.52 20.82 -5.02
N THR A 358 5.82 20.94 -4.74
CA THR A 358 6.82 21.50 -5.68
C THR A 358 7.70 20.40 -6.29
N THR A 359 7.24 19.14 -6.25
CA THR A 359 8.05 18.01 -6.70
C THR A 359 8.41 18.09 -8.19
N PRO A 360 9.69 17.89 -8.57
CA PRO A 360 10.04 17.64 -9.95
C PRO A 360 9.41 16.32 -10.42
N ILE A 361 8.84 16.32 -11.62
CA ILE A 361 8.14 15.18 -12.20
C ILE A 361 9.12 14.49 -13.16
N SER A 362 9.77 13.42 -12.69
CA SER A 362 10.87 12.74 -13.37
C SER A 362 10.42 11.43 -14.03
N VAL A 363 10.87 11.23 -15.28
CA VAL A 363 10.61 10.07 -16.13
C VAL A 363 11.92 9.46 -16.60
N MET A 364 12.04 8.14 -16.50
CA MET A 364 13.13 7.34 -17.06
C MET A 364 12.62 6.56 -18.27
N PHE A 365 13.19 6.81 -19.46
CA PHE A 365 12.88 6.07 -20.69
C PHE A 365 13.75 4.80 -20.80
N ASN A 366 13.15 3.62 -20.65
CA ASN A 366 13.83 2.35 -20.93
C ASN A 366 13.75 2.07 -22.44
N VAL A 367 14.55 2.80 -23.22
CA VAL A 367 14.65 2.68 -24.68
C VAL A 367 16.11 2.37 -25.03
N VAL A 368 16.36 1.46 -25.99
CA VAL A 368 17.72 1.13 -26.41
C VAL A 368 18.40 2.37 -26.98
N SER A 369 19.60 2.69 -26.46
CA SER A 369 20.33 3.93 -26.75
C SER A 369 19.61 5.25 -26.38
N GLY A 370 18.56 5.19 -25.56
CA GLY A 370 17.81 6.36 -25.07
C GLY A 370 16.95 7.07 -26.13
N VAL A 371 16.35 8.19 -25.74
CA VAL A 371 15.54 9.07 -26.58
C VAL A 371 16.31 10.31 -27.05
N ASN A 372 15.89 10.89 -28.17
CA ASN A 372 16.42 12.14 -28.70
C ASN A 372 15.89 13.32 -27.88
N PRO A 373 16.73 14.06 -27.13
CA PRO A 373 16.27 15.15 -26.26
C PRO A 373 15.51 16.25 -26.99
N ALA A 374 15.81 16.51 -28.27
CA ALA A 374 15.09 17.51 -29.07
C ALA A 374 13.62 17.14 -29.36
N THR A 375 13.22 15.88 -29.11
CA THR A 375 11.83 15.41 -29.25
C THR A 375 11.06 15.37 -27.93
N VAL A 376 11.71 15.63 -26.79
CA VAL A 376 11.07 15.68 -25.46
C VAL A 376 10.82 17.14 -25.09
N THR A 377 9.62 17.63 -25.41
CA THR A 377 9.21 19.03 -25.22
C THR A 377 7.95 19.09 -24.36
N THR A 378 7.54 20.29 -23.94
CA THR A 378 6.29 20.50 -23.20
C THR A 378 5.01 20.25 -24.02
N SER A 379 5.13 19.80 -25.28
CA SER A 379 4.01 19.26 -26.08
C SER A 379 4.06 17.75 -26.31
N THR A 380 5.16 17.07 -25.93
CA THR A 380 5.31 15.61 -26.06
C THR A 380 5.48 14.89 -24.73
N PHE A 381 6.01 15.58 -23.71
CA PHE A 381 5.89 15.24 -22.29
C PHE A 381 5.03 16.34 -21.65
N THR A 382 3.75 16.06 -21.48
CA THR A 382 2.78 16.94 -20.81
C THR A 382 2.40 16.40 -19.44
N VAL A 383 2.03 17.31 -18.55
CA VAL A 383 1.43 17.00 -17.25
C VAL A 383 0.04 17.64 -17.22
N SER A 384 -0.97 16.89 -16.79
CA SER A 384 -2.34 17.36 -16.69
C SER A 384 -2.93 17.10 -15.30
N GLU A 385 -3.59 18.11 -14.73
CA GLU A 385 -4.37 18.00 -13.50
C GLU A 385 -5.79 17.56 -13.83
N SER A 386 -6.25 16.49 -13.19
CA SER A 386 -7.62 15.99 -13.28
C SER A 386 -8.24 15.76 -11.90
N SER A 387 -9.56 15.64 -11.90
CA SER A 387 -10.31 15.03 -10.81
C SER A 387 -11.15 13.88 -11.41
N PRO A 388 -11.71 12.96 -10.60
CA PRO A 388 -12.57 11.89 -11.10
C PRO A 388 -13.81 12.34 -11.88
N GLU A 389 -14.11 13.64 -11.90
CA GLU A 389 -15.31 14.25 -12.51
C GLU A 389 -14.97 15.36 -13.53
N THR A 390 -13.69 15.68 -13.79
CA THR A 390 -13.30 16.83 -14.64
C THR A 390 -12.15 16.53 -15.61
N THR A 391 -12.33 16.90 -16.88
CA THR A 391 -11.30 16.84 -17.94
C THR A 391 -10.01 17.56 -17.56
N GLY A 392 -8.87 17.02 -17.99
CA GLY A 392 -7.55 17.47 -17.55
C GLY A 392 -7.17 18.90 -17.96
N HIS A 393 -6.74 19.72 -17.00
CA HIS A 393 -6.09 21.02 -17.25
C HIS A 393 -4.59 20.82 -17.41
N LEU A 394 -3.98 21.35 -18.49
CA LEU A 394 -2.53 21.24 -18.69
C LEU A 394 -1.77 22.13 -17.71
N ILE A 395 -0.80 21.53 -17.01
CA ILE A 395 0.11 22.22 -16.11
C ILE A 395 1.27 22.80 -16.92
N SER A 396 1.54 24.09 -16.74
CA SER A 396 2.72 24.75 -17.29
C SER A 396 3.99 24.38 -16.53
N GLY A 397 5.14 24.38 -17.21
CA GLY A 397 6.42 24.02 -16.63
C GLY A 397 7.56 24.04 -17.65
N THR A 398 8.75 23.62 -17.23
CA THR A 398 9.94 23.46 -18.08
C THR A 398 10.44 22.01 -18.03
N ILE A 399 11.18 21.58 -19.04
CA ILE A 399 11.81 20.25 -19.08
C ILE A 399 13.32 20.41 -19.05
N ALA A 400 13.98 19.61 -18.21
CA ALA A 400 15.42 19.44 -18.16
C ALA A 400 15.79 17.95 -18.31
N THR A 401 17.01 17.67 -18.74
CA THR A 401 17.60 16.31 -18.71
C THR A 401 19.08 16.40 -18.34
N THR A 402 19.60 15.34 -17.72
CA THR A 402 21.03 15.16 -17.45
C THR A 402 21.72 14.24 -18.46
N ASP A 403 20.94 13.49 -19.23
CA ASP A 403 21.39 12.48 -20.20
C ASP A 403 20.35 12.30 -21.33
N ASN A 404 20.24 11.11 -21.93
CA ASN A 404 19.26 10.77 -22.97
C ASN A 404 18.16 9.79 -22.50
N ILE A 405 17.98 9.63 -21.19
CA ILE A 405 17.09 8.65 -20.54
C ILE A 405 16.25 9.30 -19.43
N ASN A 406 16.81 10.22 -18.63
CA ASN A 406 16.21 10.76 -17.41
C ASN A 406 15.76 12.22 -17.59
N PHE A 407 14.49 12.41 -17.93
CA PHE A 407 13.89 13.71 -18.17
C PHE A 407 13.06 14.16 -16.98
N THR A 408 13.13 15.43 -16.64
CA THR A 408 12.41 16.01 -15.50
C THR A 408 11.61 17.23 -15.95
N PHE A 409 10.29 17.16 -15.74
CA PHE A 409 9.37 18.27 -15.87
C PHE A 409 9.27 19.01 -14.53
N SER A 410 9.55 20.31 -14.52
CA SER A 410 9.44 21.19 -13.36
C SER A 410 8.19 22.07 -13.52
N PRO A 411 7.12 21.88 -12.72
CA PRO A 411 5.93 22.73 -12.77
C PRO A 411 6.27 24.21 -12.50
N SER A 412 5.63 25.13 -13.24
CA SER A 412 5.80 26.58 -13.03
C SER A 412 5.07 27.13 -11.79
N SER A 413 4.26 26.29 -11.15
CA SER A 413 3.47 26.57 -9.96
C SER A 413 3.30 25.29 -9.16
N SER A 414 3.14 25.39 -7.84
CA SER A 414 2.88 24.24 -6.98
C SER A 414 1.64 23.46 -7.42
N LEU A 415 1.73 22.13 -7.32
CA LEU A 415 0.61 21.20 -7.47
C LEU A 415 -0.43 21.45 -6.37
N VAL A 416 -1.69 21.15 -6.67
CA VAL A 416 -2.84 21.33 -5.78
C VAL A 416 -3.08 20.05 -4.96
N PRO A 417 -3.37 20.14 -3.64
CA PRO A 417 -3.77 19.00 -2.82
C PRO A 417 -5.02 18.27 -3.35
N GLY A 418 -5.08 16.95 -3.16
CA GLY A 418 -6.27 16.14 -3.44
C GLY A 418 -6.63 15.95 -4.92
N LYS A 419 -5.64 16.01 -5.83
CA LYS A 419 -5.83 15.89 -7.29
C LYS A 419 -5.16 14.64 -7.86
N THR A 420 -5.55 14.27 -9.08
CA THR A 420 -4.88 13.25 -9.88
C THR A 420 -4.10 13.93 -10.99
N TYR A 421 -2.78 13.73 -11.03
CA TYR A 421 -1.92 14.26 -12.08
C TYR A 421 -1.55 13.15 -13.05
N THR A 422 -1.89 13.32 -14.32
CA THR A 422 -1.55 12.37 -15.39
C THR A 422 -0.41 12.93 -16.23
N VAL A 423 0.70 12.21 -16.24
CA VAL A 423 1.83 12.42 -17.15
C VAL A 423 1.54 11.70 -18.46
N HIS A 424 1.53 12.45 -19.56
CA HIS A 424 1.38 11.91 -20.90
C HIS A 424 2.69 12.06 -21.67
N LEU A 425 3.16 10.94 -22.21
CA LEU A 425 4.35 10.82 -23.06
C LEU A 425 3.87 10.40 -24.45
N SER A 426 3.95 11.28 -25.43
CA SER A 426 3.40 11.04 -26.76
C SER A 426 4.35 10.23 -27.64
N SER A 427 3.79 9.56 -28.65
CA SER A 427 4.56 8.85 -29.69
C SER A 427 5.31 9.79 -30.66
N SER A 428 5.34 11.10 -30.39
CA SER A 428 6.24 12.04 -31.07
C SER A 428 7.63 12.10 -30.43
N ILE A 429 7.81 11.52 -29.23
CA ILE A 429 9.14 11.28 -28.67
C ILE A 429 9.80 10.15 -29.45
N MET A 430 11.00 10.40 -29.96
CA MET A 430 11.77 9.44 -30.75
C MET A 430 12.94 8.88 -29.95
N SER A 431 13.20 7.59 -30.11
CA SER A 431 14.50 6.96 -29.78
C SER A 431 15.65 7.62 -30.55
N ASN A 432 16.89 7.46 -30.08
CA ASN A 432 18.07 7.90 -30.84
C ASN A 432 18.31 7.09 -32.13
N SER A 433 17.57 6.00 -32.36
CA SER A 433 17.48 5.29 -33.64
C SER A 433 16.34 5.77 -34.56
N GLY A 434 15.62 6.85 -34.19
CA GLY A 434 14.54 7.44 -34.99
C GLY A 434 13.19 6.71 -34.92
N THR A 435 13.08 5.66 -34.11
CA THR A 435 11.83 4.93 -33.86
C THR A 435 10.98 5.64 -32.80
N PRO A 436 9.66 5.86 -33.02
CA PRO A 436 8.73 6.36 -32.01
C PRO A 436 8.68 5.51 -30.73
N ILE A 437 8.46 6.13 -29.58
CA ILE A 437 8.02 5.39 -28.37
C ILE A 437 6.53 5.02 -28.46
N SER A 438 6.11 4.02 -27.70
CA SER A 438 4.69 3.80 -27.41
C SER A 438 4.13 4.95 -26.57
N ALA A 439 3.01 5.54 -26.99
CA ALA A 439 2.34 6.59 -26.22
C ALA A 439 1.94 6.05 -24.84
N THR A 440 2.33 6.76 -23.78
CA THR A 440 2.26 6.28 -22.39
C THR A 440 1.60 7.31 -21.50
N ASN A 441 0.55 6.92 -20.78
CA ASN A 441 -0.05 7.69 -19.69
C ASN A 441 0.32 7.05 -18.35
N ILE A 442 0.81 7.85 -17.40
CA ILE A 442 1.14 7.42 -16.04
C ILE A 442 0.63 8.47 -15.05
N SER A 443 -0.32 8.09 -14.19
CA SER A 443 -0.85 8.99 -13.17
C SER A 443 -0.19 8.84 -11.81
N PHE A 444 -0.19 9.93 -11.04
CA PHE A 444 0.10 9.99 -9.61
C PHE A 444 -0.91 10.91 -8.92
N TYR A 445 -0.89 10.94 -7.59
CA TYR A 445 -1.91 11.64 -6.79
C TYR A 445 -1.26 12.64 -5.83
N THR A 446 -1.99 13.68 -5.44
CA THR A 446 -1.60 14.56 -4.33
C THR A 446 -2.45 14.28 -3.09
N ALA A 447 -1.83 14.29 -1.90
CA ALA A 447 -2.53 14.13 -0.64
C ALA A 447 -3.60 15.22 -0.44
N THR A 448 -4.72 14.91 0.21
CA THR A 448 -5.77 15.89 0.53
C THR A 448 -5.47 16.70 1.79
N GLU A 449 -4.77 16.10 2.76
CA GLU A 449 -4.46 16.73 4.05
C GLU A 449 -3.13 16.19 4.61
N THR A 450 -2.43 17.05 5.34
CA THR A 450 -1.25 16.72 6.14
C THR A 450 -1.56 16.98 7.61
N LYS A 451 -1.44 15.96 8.46
CA LYS A 451 -1.68 16.05 9.92
C LYS A 451 -0.36 15.96 10.69
N LEU A 452 -0.35 16.44 11.94
CA LEU A 452 0.82 16.33 12.81
C LEU A 452 0.80 14.99 13.56
N LEU A 453 1.96 14.32 13.65
CA LEU A 453 2.23 13.19 14.55
C LEU A 453 3.50 13.51 15.34
N TYR A 454 3.42 13.52 16.66
CA TYR A 454 4.52 13.93 17.55
C TYR A 454 4.69 12.97 18.73
N LEU A 455 5.86 13.03 19.38
CA LEU A 455 6.11 12.44 20.70
C LEU A 455 5.87 13.52 21.77
N THR A 456 5.14 13.22 22.84
CA THR A 456 4.95 14.16 23.96
C THR A 456 6.25 14.64 24.58
N SER A 457 6.27 15.88 25.03
CA SER A 457 7.37 16.47 25.80
C SER A 457 7.42 15.84 27.20
N ASP A 458 6.26 15.68 27.82
CA ASP A 458 6.11 14.98 29.10
C ASP A 458 6.12 13.44 28.95
N LYS A 459 6.39 12.76 30.07
CA LYS A 459 6.60 11.32 30.14
C LYS A 459 5.97 10.74 31.40
N TRP A 460 5.37 9.56 31.30
CA TRP A 460 4.54 8.96 32.35
C TRP A 460 4.81 7.46 32.55
N TRP A 461 4.29 6.95 33.66
CA TRP A 461 4.21 5.53 33.97
C TRP A 461 3.04 4.88 33.21
N GLY A 462 2.79 3.58 33.42
CA GLY A 462 1.72 2.84 32.73
C GLY A 462 0.29 3.28 33.08
N ASP A 463 0.05 3.92 34.23
CA ASP A 463 -1.26 4.42 34.66
C ASP A 463 -1.60 5.78 34.03
N LEU A 464 -1.86 5.77 32.73
CA LEU A 464 -2.27 6.95 31.98
C LEU A 464 -3.63 7.47 32.46
N LEU A 465 -4.52 6.56 32.93
CA LEU A 465 -5.82 6.92 33.51
C LEU A 465 -5.69 7.82 34.75
N LYS A 466 -5.07 7.35 35.85
CA LYS A 466 -4.98 8.15 37.08
C LYS A 466 -4.04 9.35 36.92
N THR A 467 -3.10 9.29 35.98
CA THR A 467 -2.23 10.41 35.61
C THR A 467 -3.05 11.52 34.96
N ALA A 468 -3.90 11.21 33.98
CA ALA A 468 -4.82 12.18 33.37
C ALA A 468 -5.84 12.73 34.39
N GLN A 469 -6.41 11.87 35.24
CA GLN A 469 -7.35 12.31 36.29
C GLN A 469 -6.70 13.29 37.29
N LYS A 470 -5.45 13.06 37.69
CA LYS A 470 -4.67 13.99 38.52
C LYS A 470 -4.37 15.32 37.83
N ALA A 471 -4.34 15.36 36.49
CA ALA A 471 -4.20 16.57 35.70
C ALA A 471 -5.54 17.29 35.42
N GLY A 472 -6.68 16.74 35.88
CA GLY A 472 -8.01 17.34 35.72
C GLY A 472 -8.94 16.62 34.72
N SER A 473 -8.55 15.46 34.20
CA SER A 473 -9.38 14.68 33.27
C SER A 473 -10.57 13.98 33.95
N THR A 474 -11.70 13.93 33.25
CA THR A 474 -12.88 13.10 33.59
C THR A 474 -12.83 11.71 32.94
N ALA A 475 -11.69 11.32 32.33
CA ALA A 475 -11.52 10.03 31.66
C ALA A 475 -11.81 8.82 32.57
N THR A 476 -12.39 7.77 31.99
CA THR A 476 -12.74 6.50 32.66
C THR A 476 -11.95 5.29 32.14
N THR A 477 -11.20 5.44 31.04
CA THR A 477 -10.35 4.39 30.44
C THR A 477 -8.93 4.91 30.22
N GLY A 478 -7.94 4.03 30.22
CA GLY A 478 -6.53 4.42 30.03
C GLY A 478 -6.25 5.08 28.68
N VAL A 479 -6.98 4.71 27.61
CA VAL A 479 -6.85 5.37 26.30
C VAL A 479 -7.46 6.77 26.27
N ALA A 480 -8.56 7.00 26.99
CA ALA A 480 -9.12 8.35 27.14
C ALA A 480 -8.22 9.23 28.05
N GLY A 481 -7.55 8.62 29.02
CA GLY A 481 -6.49 9.29 29.78
C GLY A 481 -5.30 9.66 28.88
N ALA A 482 -4.85 8.75 28.03
CA ALA A 482 -3.79 8.99 27.06
C ALA A 482 -4.14 10.12 26.06
N ASP A 483 -5.38 10.16 25.57
CA ASP A 483 -5.87 11.26 24.71
C ASP A 483 -5.85 12.60 25.44
N TYR A 484 -6.31 12.65 26.70
CA TYR A 484 -6.24 13.87 27.49
C TYR A 484 -4.81 14.36 27.68
N LEU A 485 -3.85 13.46 27.93
CA LEU A 485 -2.43 13.79 28.03
C LEU A 485 -1.84 14.27 26.70
N CYS A 486 -2.27 13.72 25.56
CA CYS A 486 -1.95 14.28 24.24
C CYS A 486 -2.54 15.68 24.04
N GLN A 487 -3.79 15.91 24.47
CA GLN A 487 -4.54 17.13 24.25
C GLN A 487 -3.99 18.35 25.04
N ILE A 488 -3.33 18.10 26.17
CA ILE A 488 -2.68 19.14 26.99
C ILE A 488 -1.18 19.29 26.75
N ASP A 489 -0.55 18.41 25.98
CA ASP A 489 0.88 18.54 25.63
C ASP A 489 1.11 19.78 24.76
N ALA A 490 2.19 20.53 25.04
CA ALA A 490 2.47 21.81 24.39
C ALA A 490 2.71 21.72 22.87
N GLN A 491 2.87 20.51 22.31
CA GLN A 491 2.98 20.27 20.86
C GLN A 491 1.61 20.01 20.19
N CYS A 492 0.52 19.88 20.96
CA CYS A 492 -0.83 19.87 20.39
C CYS A 492 -1.16 21.29 19.88
N PRO A 493 -1.44 21.49 18.57
CA PRO A 493 -1.71 22.83 18.05
C PRO A 493 -3.00 23.42 18.63
N ALA A 494 -2.98 24.71 18.97
CA ALA A 494 -4.15 25.40 19.53
C ALA A 494 -5.38 25.27 18.61
N GLY A 495 -6.51 24.86 19.20
CA GLY A 495 -7.76 24.61 18.46
C GLY A 495 -7.82 23.27 17.69
N LYS A 496 -6.81 22.40 17.80
CA LYS A 496 -6.85 21.03 17.27
C LYS A 496 -7.16 20.00 18.35
N THR A 497 -7.75 18.88 17.93
CA THR A 497 -7.91 17.68 18.76
C THR A 497 -6.68 16.78 18.58
N CYS A 498 -6.08 16.31 19.68
CA CYS A 498 -4.92 15.42 19.65
C CYS A 498 -5.20 14.13 20.41
N LYS A 499 -5.04 12.97 19.76
CA LYS A 499 -5.32 11.64 20.35
C LYS A 499 -4.08 10.75 20.35
N ALA A 500 -4.01 9.82 21.30
CA ALA A 500 -2.87 8.93 21.49
C ALA A 500 -2.88 7.73 20.51
N VAL A 501 -1.80 7.57 19.74
CA VAL A 501 -1.53 6.44 18.86
C VAL A 501 -1.06 5.24 19.70
N ILE A 502 -2.01 4.70 20.44
CA ILE A 502 -1.83 3.63 21.44
C ILE A 502 -2.96 2.60 21.28
N SER A 503 -2.82 1.40 21.86
CA SER A 503 -3.89 0.39 21.88
C SER A 503 -4.04 -0.24 23.27
N ASP A 504 -5.26 -0.66 23.59
CA ASP A 504 -5.61 -1.33 24.85
C ASP A 504 -6.47 -2.59 24.65
N ASP A 505 -6.40 -3.21 23.46
CA ASP A 505 -7.14 -4.40 23.03
C ASP A 505 -8.68 -4.37 23.13
N LEU A 506 -9.30 -3.28 23.57
CA LEU A 506 -10.75 -3.19 23.79
C LEU A 506 -11.36 -1.86 23.37
N ASN A 507 -10.90 -0.75 23.94
CA ASN A 507 -11.43 0.58 23.68
C ASN A 507 -10.75 1.23 22.46
N ARG A 508 -9.47 0.89 22.22
CA ARG A 508 -8.73 1.27 21.01
C ARG A 508 -7.97 0.08 20.42
N ILE A 509 -8.34 -0.28 19.19
CA ILE A 509 -7.79 -1.42 18.43
C ILE A 509 -7.33 -0.90 17.06
N ALA A 510 -6.10 -1.21 16.68
CA ALA A 510 -5.57 -0.91 15.35
C ALA A 510 -5.82 -2.08 14.39
N CYS A 511 -5.25 -3.24 14.68
CA CYS A 511 -5.48 -4.48 13.94
C CYS A 511 -5.65 -5.68 14.88
N VAL A 512 -6.32 -6.73 14.39
CA VAL A 512 -6.47 -8.03 15.04
C VAL A 512 -5.88 -9.15 14.16
N ASP A 513 -5.62 -10.31 14.75
CA ASP A 513 -5.24 -11.50 13.99
C ASP A 513 -6.40 -12.02 13.14
N ASN A 514 -6.08 -12.68 12.02
CA ASN A 514 -7.07 -13.43 11.26
C ASN A 514 -7.47 -14.69 12.05
N PRO A 515 -8.74 -14.89 12.44
CA PRO A 515 -9.16 -16.06 13.21
C PRO A 515 -9.01 -17.38 12.43
N ASN A 516 -8.90 -17.33 11.10
CA ASN A 516 -8.71 -18.49 10.24
C ASN A 516 -7.22 -18.77 9.94
N ASP A 517 -6.32 -17.82 10.22
CA ASP A 517 -4.86 -17.93 10.06
C ASP A 517 -4.17 -17.00 11.08
N PRO A 518 -4.02 -17.43 12.35
CA PRO A 518 -3.49 -16.56 13.40
C PRO A 518 -2.00 -16.23 13.23
N GLU A 519 -1.25 -17.11 12.54
CA GLU A 519 0.19 -16.94 12.31
C GLU A 519 0.50 -16.03 11.12
N SER A 520 -0.49 -15.74 10.26
CA SER A 520 -0.34 -14.84 9.11
C SER A 520 0.31 -13.50 9.45
N ALA A 521 1.24 -13.07 8.59
CA ALA A 521 1.73 -11.69 8.59
C ALA A 521 0.64 -10.68 8.15
N VAL A 522 -0.40 -11.15 7.45
CA VAL A 522 -1.57 -10.32 7.07
C VAL A 522 -2.51 -10.21 8.27
N LYS A 523 -2.64 -8.99 8.82
CA LYS A 523 -3.53 -8.68 9.94
C LYS A 523 -4.81 -7.99 9.45
N LEU A 524 -5.89 -8.15 10.21
CA LEU A 524 -7.19 -7.57 9.90
C LEU A 524 -7.27 -6.18 10.54
N CYS A 525 -7.41 -5.14 9.72
CA CYS A 525 -7.31 -3.73 10.08
C CYS A 525 -8.45 -2.93 9.41
N GLY A 526 -8.68 -1.70 9.86
CA GLY A 526 -9.69 -0.79 9.29
C GLY A 526 -11.11 -1.11 9.73
N ALA A 527 -12.11 -0.64 8.97
CA ALA A 527 -13.52 -0.86 9.30
C ALA A 527 -13.85 -2.35 9.49
N GLY A 528 -14.65 -2.66 10.52
CA GLY A 528 -14.95 -4.03 10.94
C GLY A 528 -13.92 -4.69 11.87
N HIS A 529 -12.72 -4.09 12.05
CA HIS A 529 -11.63 -4.67 12.84
C HIS A 529 -10.96 -3.69 13.82
N SER A 530 -10.77 -2.44 13.40
CA SER A 530 -10.30 -1.34 14.23
C SER A 530 -11.42 -0.77 15.11
N VAL A 531 -11.07 -0.31 16.30
CA VAL A 531 -11.97 0.35 17.26
C VAL A 531 -11.30 1.66 17.71
N ASP A 532 -12.04 2.77 17.63
CA ASP A 532 -11.59 4.14 17.97
C ASP A 532 -10.16 4.49 17.47
N TRP A 533 -9.83 4.06 16.26
CA TRP A 533 -8.47 4.17 15.75
C TRP A 533 -8.12 5.61 15.34
N VAL A 534 -6.89 6.01 15.66
CA VAL A 534 -6.47 7.42 15.75
C VAL A 534 -5.79 7.96 14.49
N LEU A 535 -5.21 7.08 13.68
CA LEU A 535 -4.56 7.47 12.43
C LEU A 535 -5.57 7.37 11.27
N THR A 536 -5.74 8.48 10.54
CA THR A 536 -6.70 8.59 9.44
C THR A 536 -6.21 7.82 8.20
N PRO A 537 -7.07 7.13 7.43
CA PRO A 537 -6.71 6.54 6.13
C PRO A 537 -6.10 7.51 5.12
N ASN A 538 -5.19 7.01 4.27
CA ASN A 538 -4.60 7.70 3.11
C ASN A 538 -4.05 9.12 3.42
N THR A 539 -3.63 9.35 4.66
CA THR A 539 -3.31 10.68 5.21
C THR A 539 -1.81 10.82 5.43
N THR A 540 -1.23 11.94 5.00
CA THR A 540 0.16 12.27 5.30
C THR A 540 0.28 12.75 6.74
N TYR A 541 1.33 12.27 7.43
CA TYR A 541 1.73 12.78 8.73
C TYR A 541 3.13 13.39 8.69
N VAL A 542 3.28 14.53 9.36
CA VAL A 542 4.57 15.22 9.58
C VAL A 542 4.94 15.24 11.06
N ASN A 543 6.23 15.33 11.36
CA ASN A 543 6.75 15.57 12.71
C ASN A 543 6.69 17.06 13.08
N THR A 544 7.14 17.42 14.28
CA THR A 544 7.14 18.81 14.79
C THR A 544 8.08 19.76 14.05
N LYS A 545 8.96 19.26 13.18
CA LYS A 545 9.78 20.05 12.25
C LYS A 545 9.07 20.32 10.91
N GLY A 546 7.83 19.84 10.75
CA GLY A 546 7.08 19.86 9.50
C GLY A 546 7.58 18.85 8.45
N THR A 547 8.50 17.96 8.81
CA THR A 547 9.09 16.97 7.90
C THR A 547 8.21 15.71 7.84
N VAL A 548 8.06 15.12 6.66
CA VAL A 548 7.16 13.99 6.39
C VAL A 548 7.65 12.73 7.11
N ILE A 549 6.86 12.24 8.07
CA ILE A 549 7.05 10.90 8.66
C ILE A 549 6.61 9.84 7.63
N GLY A 550 5.44 10.04 7.00
CA GLY A 550 4.96 9.15 5.95
C GLY A 550 3.49 9.36 5.64
N THR A 551 2.92 8.43 4.85
CA THR A 551 1.48 8.42 4.53
C THR A 551 0.88 7.09 4.96
N THR A 552 -0.25 7.12 5.66
CA THR A 552 -0.98 5.90 6.02
C THR A 552 -1.58 5.23 4.80
N ASN A 553 -1.79 3.92 4.87
CA ASN A 553 -2.57 3.19 3.87
C ASN A 553 -4.08 3.42 4.07
N SER A 554 -4.90 2.77 3.24
CA SER A 554 -6.36 2.84 3.33
C SER A 554 -6.93 2.34 4.65
N GLN A 555 -6.21 1.52 5.42
CA GLN A 555 -6.63 1.02 6.74
C GLN A 555 -6.30 1.99 7.89
N GLY A 556 -5.73 3.16 7.60
CA GLY A 556 -5.34 4.12 8.62
C GLY A 556 -4.09 3.71 9.40
N ILE A 557 -3.25 2.83 8.87
CA ILE A 557 -1.96 2.47 9.48
C ILE A 557 -0.82 2.82 8.53
N PHE A 558 0.35 3.14 9.07
CA PHE A 558 1.56 3.16 8.23
C PHE A 558 1.92 1.72 7.90
N ASN A 559 2.13 1.44 6.61
CA ASN A 559 2.54 0.10 6.23
C ASN A 559 3.97 -0.16 6.73
N PHE A 560 4.18 -1.23 7.51
CA PHE A 560 5.51 -1.80 7.80
C PHE A 560 5.66 -3.23 7.28
N LEU A 561 4.58 -3.83 6.75
CA LEU A 561 4.72 -5.00 5.89
C LEU A 561 5.45 -4.58 4.61
N LEU A 562 6.12 -5.53 3.97
CA LEU A 562 6.87 -5.30 2.73
C LEU A 562 8.03 -4.28 2.91
N GLY A 563 8.40 -4.00 4.17
CA GLY A 563 9.52 -3.14 4.58
C GLY A 563 9.28 -1.65 4.49
N PHE A 564 8.09 -1.19 4.12
CA PHE A 564 7.82 0.26 4.10
C PHE A 564 8.20 0.85 5.47
N GLN A 565 8.89 1.98 5.44
CA GLN A 565 9.40 2.67 6.62
C GLN A 565 8.98 4.13 6.55
N PHE A 566 9.05 4.83 7.68
CA PHE A 566 8.94 6.27 7.69
C PHE A 566 10.05 6.90 6.83
N SER A 567 9.71 8.02 6.17
CA SER A 567 10.72 8.85 5.49
C SER A 567 11.59 9.59 6.50
N GLU A 568 11.04 9.94 7.67
CA GLU A 568 11.73 10.61 8.78
C GLU A 568 11.25 10.12 10.15
N ALA A 569 12.08 10.32 11.17
CA ALA A 569 11.75 9.99 12.55
C ALA A 569 10.58 10.85 13.12
N ILE A 570 9.86 10.30 14.11
CA ILE A 570 8.81 11.04 14.83
C ILE A 570 9.42 12.11 15.75
N SER A 571 10.58 11.82 16.34
CA SER A 571 11.43 12.79 17.04
C SER A 571 12.90 12.37 17.01
N ASP A 572 13.81 13.26 17.39
CA ASP A 572 15.26 13.03 17.41
C ASP A 572 15.74 12.03 18.49
N GLY A 573 14.82 11.32 19.15
CA GLY A 573 15.11 10.43 20.27
C GLY A 573 13.92 10.29 21.22
N GLY A 574 13.64 9.05 21.66
CA GLY A 574 12.63 8.83 22.68
C GLY A 574 12.02 7.43 22.70
N LYS A 575 11.19 7.20 23.72
CA LYS A 575 10.43 5.96 23.89
C LYS A 575 8.98 6.30 24.23
N ALA A 576 8.03 5.85 23.40
CA ALA A 576 6.59 6.04 23.61
C ALA A 576 5.92 4.75 24.09
N TRP A 577 4.85 4.85 24.87
CA TRP A 577 3.90 3.72 25.04
C TRP A 577 3.09 3.51 23.76
N THR A 578 2.92 2.27 23.32
CA THR A 578 2.15 1.93 22.10
C THR A 578 1.14 0.80 22.32
N GLY A 579 1.48 -0.26 23.05
CA GLY A 579 0.61 -1.44 23.20
C GLY A 579 0.39 -2.23 21.91
N LEU A 580 1.24 -2.03 20.90
CA LEU A 580 1.11 -2.58 19.57
C LEU A 580 2.24 -3.57 19.30
N MET A 581 1.89 -4.81 18.96
CA MET A 581 2.82 -5.78 18.37
C MET A 581 3.15 -5.38 16.92
N PRO A 582 4.09 -6.06 16.23
CA PRO A 582 4.33 -5.83 14.81
C PRO A 582 3.04 -5.92 13.97
N PHE A 583 3.06 -5.24 12.82
CA PHE A 583 1.90 -5.11 11.92
C PHE A 583 0.67 -4.48 12.59
N TRP A 584 0.90 -3.61 13.58
CA TRP A 584 -0.14 -2.89 14.34
C TRP A 584 -1.12 -3.82 15.09
N THR A 585 -0.69 -5.03 15.47
CA THR A 585 -1.57 -5.99 16.13
C THR A 585 -1.81 -5.60 17.60
N SER A 586 -3.06 -5.36 17.96
CA SER A 586 -3.50 -5.03 19.32
C SER A 586 -3.53 -6.27 20.22
N LYS A 587 -2.96 -6.20 21.43
CA LYS A 587 -2.86 -7.34 22.37
C LYS A 587 -2.96 -6.91 23.85
N LYS A 588 -3.76 -7.63 24.65
CA LYS A 588 -4.00 -7.32 26.07
C LYS A 588 -2.74 -7.29 26.93
N ASN A 589 -1.85 -8.26 26.73
CA ASN A 589 -0.73 -8.57 27.63
C ASN A 589 0.47 -7.62 27.53
N ILE A 590 0.33 -6.49 26.83
CA ILE A 590 1.41 -5.51 26.57
C ILE A 590 0.94 -4.05 26.77
N THR A 591 -0.04 -3.83 27.64
CA THR A 591 -0.76 -2.55 27.74
C THR A 591 -0.78 -1.94 29.15
N CYS A 592 0.08 -2.38 30.08
CA CYS A 592 0.02 -1.93 31.49
C CYS A 592 -1.39 -2.03 32.11
N GLU A 593 -2.05 -3.17 31.87
CA GLU A 593 -3.46 -3.42 32.16
C GLU A 593 -4.38 -2.31 31.61
N ARG A 594 -4.39 -2.17 30.28
CA ARG A 594 -5.16 -1.15 29.54
C ARG A 594 -4.91 0.28 30.02
N TRP A 595 -3.65 0.54 30.38
CA TRP A 595 -3.08 1.80 30.83
C TRP A 595 -3.70 2.34 32.13
N THR A 596 -3.96 1.42 33.06
CA THR A 596 -4.56 1.69 34.38
C THR A 596 -3.65 1.34 35.58
N ILE A 597 -2.47 0.76 35.33
CA ILE A 597 -1.50 0.39 36.37
C ILE A 597 -0.08 0.84 35.98
N GLY A 598 0.61 1.52 36.90
CA GLY A 598 1.95 2.06 36.69
C GLY A 598 2.21 3.36 37.47
N ASP A 599 3.15 3.32 38.40
CA ASP A 599 3.39 4.37 39.40
C ASP A 599 4.86 4.39 39.88
N SER A 600 5.16 5.08 40.98
CA SER A 600 6.48 5.04 41.65
C SER A 600 6.69 3.79 42.54
N GLY A 601 5.77 2.84 42.52
CA GLY A 601 5.80 1.59 43.26
C GLY A 601 6.41 0.44 42.46
N VAL A 602 5.95 -0.78 42.74
CA VAL A 602 6.50 -2.03 42.20
C VAL A 602 5.41 -2.79 41.45
N ASN A 603 5.63 -3.13 40.18
CA ASN A 603 4.79 -4.11 39.48
C ASN A 603 5.57 -4.89 38.40
N GLN A 604 5.13 -6.12 38.12
CA GLN A 604 5.72 -7.00 37.09
C GLN A 604 5.02 -6.89 35.72
N LEU A 605 4.19 -5.86 35.52
CA LEU A 605 3.49 -5.63 34.25
C LEU A 605 4.40 -4.91 33.24
N ALA A 606 4.11 -5.16 31.96
CA ALA A 606 4.84 -4.60 30.84
C ALA A 606 3.91 -3.87 29.86
N GLY A 607 4.41 -2.77 29.29
CA GLY A 607 3.82 -2.07 28.16
C GLY A 607 4.71 -2.22 26.93
N MET A 608 4.15 -2.50 25.75
CA MET A 608 4.93 -2.39 24.52
C MET A 608 5.20 -0.92 24.22
N ILE A 609 6.42 -0.66 23.75
CA ILE A 609 6.94 0.66 23.45
C ILE A 609 7.40 0.75 22.00
N GLY A 610 7.48 1.99 21.50
CA GLY A 610 8.12 2.33 20.24
C GLY A 610 9.31 3.27 20.47
N TYR A 611 10.32 3.19 19.59
CA TYR A 611 11.53 4.04 19.61
C TYR A 611 11.40 5.18 18.61
N SER A 612 11.29 6.43 19.05
CA SER A 612 10.80 7.52 18.19
C SER A 612 11.81 8.04 17.16
N GLU A 613 13.11 7.78 17.39
CA GLU A 613 14.20 8.00 16.43
C GLU A 613 14.31 6.92 15.34
N GLN A 614 13.60 5.80 15.48
CA GLN A 614 13.56 4.77 14.44
C GLN A 614 12.59 5.18 13.31
N ILE A 615 12.82 4.64 12.12
CA ILE A 615 11.92 4.79 10.95
C ILE A 615 11.23 3.48 10.54
N ASN A 616 11.78 2.33 10.92
CA ASN A 616 11.21 1.00 10.62
C ASN A 616 10.14 0.58 11.66
N HIS A 617 9.64 -0.66 11.62
CA HIS A 617 8.61 -1.14 12.56
C HIS A 617 8.93 -0.92 14.06
N ARG A 618 10.23 -0.78 14.42
CA ARG A 618 10.69 -0.45 15.77
C ARG A 618 10.19 0.89 16.30
N SER A 619 9.75 1.80 15.43
CA SER A 619 9.10 3.04 15.82
C SER A 619 7.79 2.82 16.57
N ILE A 620 7.09 1.71 16.31
CA ILE A 620 5.79 1.38 16.93
C ILE A 620 5.92 0.16 17.88
N CYS A 621 6.82 -0.77 17.58
CA CYS A 621 7.03 -1.97 18.39
C CYS A 621 8.54 -2.30 18.51
N ALA A 622 9.12 -2.04 19.68
CA ALA A 622 10.51 -2.35 20.03
C ALA A 622 10.89 -3.84 19.86
N GLY A 623 9.89 -4.73 19.85
CA GLY A 623 10.03 -6.14 19.51
C GLY A 623 9.94 -7.08 20.71
N ALA A 624 10.04 -8.38 20.46
CA ALA A 624 9.95 -9.40 21.50
C ALA A 624 11.05 -9.20 22.57
N GLY A 625 10.66 -9.17 23.85
CA GLY A 625 11.58 -8.95 24.97
C GLY A 625 12.20 -7.54 25.01
N HIS A 626 11.47 -6.51 24.57
CA HIS A 626 11.86 -5.09 24.67
C HIS A 626 10.71 -4.21 25.20
N ALA A 627 9.82 -4.78 26.02
CA ALA A 627 8.70 -4.04 26.62
C ALA A 627 9.18 -3.24 27.85
N GLY A 628 8.60 -2.06 28.11
CA GLY A 628 8.93 -1.23 29.27
C GLY A 628 8.17 -1.68 30.53
N GLY A 629 8.81 -1.57 31.69
CA GLY A 629 8.15 -1.82 32.99
C GLY A 629 7.14 -0.72 33.33
N CYS A 630 5.94 -1.09 33.79
CA CYS A 630 4.85 -0.14 33.95
C CYS A 630 4.99 0.80 35.16
N SER A 631 5.59 0.34 36.26
CA SER A 631 5.99 1.19 37.41
C SER A 631 7.50 1.43 37.44
N GLN A 632 7.96 2.27 38.36
CA GLN A 632 9.36 2.60 38.63
C GLN A 632 10.24 1.41 39.05
N TYR A 633 9.64 0.36 39.62
CA TYR A 633 10.30 -0.86 40.03
C TYR A 633 9.50 -2.08 39.56
N ASN A 634 10.19 -3.21 39.37
CA ASN A 634 9.55 -4.48 38.99
C ASN A 634 9.85 -5.64 39.95
N LYS A 635 10.71 -5.43 40.96
CA LYS A 635 10.95 -6.38 42.05
C LYS A 635 11.07 -5.65 43.39
N GLU A 636 10.46 -6.25 44.40
CA GLU A 636 10.67 -5.96 45.82
C GLU A 636 11.21 -7.24 46.46
N ASP A 637 12.18 -7.14 47.36
CA ASP A 637 12.71 -8.28 48.09
C ASP A 637 12.05 -8.44 49.48
N GLY A 638 12.41 -9.51 50.19
CA GLY A 638 11.88 -9.80 51.55
C GLY A 638 12.31 -8.81 52.64
N PHE A 639 13.11 -7.80 52.31
CA PHE A 639 13.59 -6.74 53.20
C PHE A 639 13.08 -5.35 52.77
N GLY A 640 12.24 -5.25 51.74
CA GLY A 640 11.71 -4.00 51.19
C GLY A 640 12.65 -3.29 50.19
N GLY A 641 13.73 -3.94 49.75
CA GLY A 641 14.61 -3.44 48.70
C GLY A 641 13.89 -3.39 47.36
N LYS A 642 13.84 -2.22 46.71
CA LYS A 642 13.10 -1.98 45.46
C LYS A 642 14.04 -1.81 44.28
N TYR A 643 13.78 -2.59 43.23
CA TYR A 643 14.69 -2.72 42.10
C TYR A 643 13.94 -2.68 40.77
N CYS A 644 14.63 -2.12 39.78
CA CYS A 644 14.31 -2.40 38.38
C CYS A 644 15.37 -3.34 37.82
N TYR A 645 14.99 -4.56 37.48
CA TYR A 645 15.82 -5.48 36.73
C TYR A 645 15.41 -5.50 35.26
N THR A 646 16.39 -5.39 34.36
CA THR A 646 16.18 -5.59 32.93
C THR A 646 16.09 -7.08 32.55
N GLU A 647 16.45 -8.00 33.44
CA GLU A 647 16.38 -9.45 33.23
C GLU A 647 15.57 -10.14 34.33
N VAL A 648 14.86 -11.22 33.98
CA VAL A 648 14.09 -12.04 34.92
C VAL A 648 14.39 -13.53 34.63
N ASP A 649 14.83 -14.26 35.66
CA ASP A 649 15.01 -15.72 35.68
C ASP A 649 15.69 -16.32 34.44
N GLY A 650 16.76 -15.66 33.97
CA GLY A 650 17.58 -16.12 32.84
C GLY A 650 16.93 -15.98 31.46
N LYS A 651 15.83 -15.22 31.33
CA LYS A 651 15.22 -14.87 30.04
C LYS A 651 15.05 -13.36 29.86
N LYS A 652 15.07 -12.96 28.59
CA LYS A 652 15.00 -11.57 28.12
C LYS A 652 13.63 -10.94 28.34
N VAL A 653 13.48 -9.62 28.30
CA VAL A 653 14.26 -8.49 28.87
C VAL A 653 13.17 -7.41 29.05
N LEU A 654 13.19 -6.65 30.14
CA LEU A 654 12.41 -5.43 30.26
C LEU A 654 13.30 -4.23 29.92
N ASP A 655 12.86 -3.40 28.97
CA ASP A 655 13.58 -2.17 28.56
C ASP A 655 13.34 -1.05 29.57
N GLY A 656 13.84 -1.28 30.78
CA GLY A 656 13.87 -0.36 31.90
C GLY A 656 12.51 -0.05 32.53
N CYS A 657 12.58 0.40 33.78
CA CYS A 657 11.49 0.93 34.56
C CYS A 657 11.66 2.44 34.60
N SER A 658 11.39 3.08 33.47
CA SER A 658 11.46 4.54 33.33
C SER A 658 10.27 5.06 32.54
N LYS A 659 9.90 6.31 32.79
CA LYS A 659 8.74 6.95 32.16
C LYS A 659 8.87 6.98 30.62
N ARG A 660 7.74 6.90 29.92
CA ARG A 660 7.64 6.93 28.44
C ARG A 660 6.73 8.07 28.01
N GLY A 661 6.97 8.63 26.83
CA GLY A 661 6.03 9.59 26.22
C GLY A 661 4.83 8.88 25.59
N LEU A 662 4.01 9.64 24.89
CA LEU A 662 2.96 9.13 24.01
C LEU A 662 3.22 9.61 22.58
N TYR A 663 2.86 8.79 21.60
CA TYR A 663 2.67 9.29 20.25
C TYR A 663 1.29 9.91 20.15
N CYS A 664 1.21 11.13 19.66
CA CYS A 664 -0.02 11.89 19.56
C CYS A 664 -0.24 12.35 18.13
N ALA A 665 -1.43 12.10 17.60
CA ALA A 665 -1.82 12.50 16.26
C ALA A 665 -2.93 13.56 16.32
N VAL A 666 -2.75 14.64 15.57
CA VAL A 666 -3.84 15.59 15.28
C VAL A 666 -4.93 14.86 14.49
N GLN A 667 -6.19 15.11 14.87
CA GLN A 667 -7.39 14.60 14.20
C GLN A 667 -7.90 15.58 13.14
#